data_AF-A0A8B7PP58-F1
#
_entry.id   AF-A0A8B7PP58-F1
#
_cell.length_a   1.000
_cell.length_b   1.000
_cell.length_c   1.000
_cell.angle_alpha   90.00
_cell.angle_beta   90.00
_cell.angle_gamma   90.00
#
_symmetry.space_group_name_H-M   'P 1'
#
loop_
_entity.id
_entity.type
_entity.pdbx_description
1 polymer ?
#
loop_
_entity_poly.entity_id
_entity_poly.type
_entity_poly.pdbx_seq_one_letter_code
_entity_poly.pdbx_strand_id
1 'polypeptide(L)'
;MTSIMKIYSKATRKGSDPRLQTCRGKLQNTRSKLNLEINKELMLRTGAENLLNATQNKKMKEQVAMELQFFNSNLMLLKEQLAELNSSVEIYQGNNSRCRIPMIPLGLKETKEIDFRQPFKNFIEEHYHEDPDEYDAAITDFMELREAMRTPERDASGVSLIFAYFNQLYFIDRRFFPPDRSLGIFFEWYDSLTGTPSCQRTVAFEKACVLFNLAALYTQLGARHDRTTASGLDSAVNCLLRSAGVLKYIHDTFTNAPSKDLSPELLNALIKLMLSQARECLHEKAALTCDDTTESLLELSQEAAHTSHEYTEVYDAMNVAVVREYVPASWITLVHIKSLYYKGRSHQHVAEALLCFTGDAQQEPEDDVGLSSRAQEILQYLHKPPEEGQSDTLFLDFTMPSNAKERTYLGLTHGREAGVQYEEALRQQRMCRDLSKRQALTDVLRAGHASINSLLQDFEEQNDLMAIFDPPPIMPSTKIQLTLATPDFTRHRVDDAFHALGPVSSFSAKKTWTAPRPILLKKTERQGLGFSVRGDAPVAIAAVDPGSLAERAGLQENDIVVAIGGQDVKWMPHDRVVAAIRESGDCLHMMVVSPLQAPPYYHQLSKCKSLKDLSTHSTASSSSGVSSSGSSSTRSSKYGSIGTRFNDSSLNNNRFSDTSLPNSRTSNRAMDSSTQFGPVHRIRDPKLLGSLNSSASGHRDKRLSWNPFRKTLSKDRLKADSMNDCNLIAR
;
A
#
# COMPACT_ATOMS: atom_id res chain seq x y z
N MET A 1 -9.48 -19.79 30.25
CA MET A 1 -9.64 -18.97 29.01
C MET A 1 -8.31 -18.76 28.28
N THR A 2 -7.24 -18.37 28.96
CA THR A 2 -5.93 -18.01 28.36
C THR A 2 -5.35 -19.04 27.39
N SER A 3 -5.36 -20.34 27.76
CA SER A 3 -4.87 -21.40 26.85
C SER A 3 -5.74 -21.57 25.61
N ILE A 4 -7.06 -21.39 25.73
CA ILE A 4 -7.99 -21.48 24.58
C ILE A 4 -7.77 -20.28 23.65
N MET A 5 -7.56 -19.08 24.19
CA MET A 5 -7.20 -17.91 23.37
C MET A 5 -5.83 -18.07 22.70
N LYS A 6 -4.83 -18.64 23.38
CA LYS A 6 -3.53 -18.98 22.77
C LYS A 6 -3.65 -20.05 21.67
N ILE A 7 -4.52 -21.05 21.85
CA ILE A 7 -4.79 -22.07 20.82
C ILE A 7 -5.52 -21.44 19.62
N TYR A 8 -6.51 -20.58 19.85
CA TYR A 8 -7.23 -19.87 18.79
C TYR A 8 -6.30 -18.91 18.04
N SER A 9 -5.37 -18.23 18.74
CA SER A 9 -4.37 -17.36 18.12
C SER A 9 -3.25 -18.11 17.38
N LYS A 10 -2.88 -19.33 17.79
CA LYS A 10 -2.02 -20.22 16.98
C LYS A 10 -2.77 -20.82 15.79
N ALA A 11 -4.08 -21.05 15.88
CA ALA A 11 -4.89 -21.52 14.75
C ALA A 11 -4.99 -20.47 13.63
N THR A 12 -5.14 -19.18 13.96
CA THR A 12 -5.17 -18.08 12.98
C THR A 12 -3.79 -17.64 12.48
N ARG A 13 -2.70 -18.26 12.96
CA ARG A 13 -1.31 -17.98 12.56
C ARG A 13 -0.74 -18.99 11.56
N LYS A 14 -1.55 -19.85 10.96
CA LYS A 14 -1.09 -20.82 9.95
C LYS A 14 -1.14 -20.22 8.55
N GLY A 15 -0.06 -20.39 7.79
CA GLY A 15 -0.06 -20.17 6.35
C GLY A 15 -0.74 -21.32 5.60
N SER A 16 -1.00 -21.14 4.31
CA SER A 16 -1.57 -22.18 3.44
C SER A 16 -0.63 -23.39 3.34
N ASP A 17 -1.15 -24.61 3.53
CA ASP A 17 -0.34 -25.84 3.44
C ASP A 17 0.31 -25.99 2.03
N PRO A 18 1.65 -25.99 1.93
CA PRO A 18 2.36 -26.16 0.66
C PRO A 18 2.03 -27.47 -0.08
N ARG A 19 1.58 -28.51 0.64
CA ARG A 19 1.25 -29.83 0.08
C ARG A 19 -0.03 -29.83 -0.73
N LEU A 20 -0.93 -28.86 -0.54
CA LEU A 20 -2.22 -28.79 -1.24
C LEU A 20 -2.10 -28.50 -2.74
N GLN A 21 -0.90 -28.16 -3.24
CA GLN A 21 -0.59 -27.93 -4.66
C GLN A 21 -1.66 -27.11 -5.43
N THR A 22 -2.22 -26.08 -4.79
CA THR A 22 -3.22 -25.20 -5.40
C THR A 22 -2.65 -24.54 -6.67
N CYS A 23 -3.49 -24.10 -7.60
CA CYS A 23 -3.01 -23.43 -8.83
C CYS A 23 -2.11 -22.22 -8.51
N ARG A 24 -2.45 -21.46 -7.46
CA ARG A 24 -1.59 -20.39 -6.90
C ARG A 24 -0.29 -20.94 -6.32
N GLY A 25 -0.32 -22.03 -5.54
CA GLY A 25 0.90 -22.64 -5.00
C GLY A 25 1.85 -23.13 -6.09
N LYS A 26 1.33 -23.73 -7.18
CA LYS A 26 2.10 -24.10 -8.36
C LYS A 26 2.70 -22.89 -9.07
N LEU A 27 1.91 -21.82 -9.24
CA LEU A 27 2.37 -20.55 -9.82
C LEU A 27 3.51 -19.92 -9.00
N GLN A 28 3.33 -19.84 -7.67
CA GLN A 28 4.33 -19.30 -6.75
C GLN A 28 5.61 -20.16 -6.75
N ASN A 29 5.48 -21.49 -6.71
CA ASN A 29 6.65 -22.38 -6.77
C ASN A 29 7.42 -22.26 -8.10
N THR A 30 6.72 -22.05 -9.22
CA THR A 30 7.35 -21.83 -10.53
C THR A 30 8.08 -20.49 -10.55
N ARG A 31 7.43 -19.43 -10.05
CA ARG A 31 8.02 -18.11 -9.91
C ARG A 31 9.25 -18.10 -8.99
N SER A 32 9.21 -18.81 -7.87
CA SER A 32 10.35 -18.89 -6.96
C SER A 32 11.57 -19.59 -7.55
N LYS A 33 11.35 -20.60 -8.41
CA LYS A 33 12.43 -21.20 -9.22
C LYS A 33 13.03 -20.20 -10.21
N LEU A 34 12.19 -19.47 -10.96
CA LEU A 34 12.65 -18.42 -11.87
C LEU A 34 13.42 -17.32 -11.13
N ASN A 35 12.95 -16.88 -9.96
CA ASN A 35 13.65 -15.91 -9.12
C ASN A 35 15.06 -16.40 -8.71
N LEU A 36 15.20 -17.68 -8.36
CA LEU A 36 16.49 -18.29 -8.02
C LEU A 36 17.43 -18.36 -9.23
N GLU A 37 16.91 -18.72 -10.41
CA GLU A 37 17.66 -18.75 -11.67
C GLU A 37 18.09 -17.34 -12.10
N ILE A 38 17.20 -16.34 -12.03
CA ILE A 38 17.52 -14.92 -12.27
C ILE A 38 18.62 -14.44 -11.32
N ASN A 39 18.54 -14.77 -10.03
CA ASN A 39 19.57 -14.39 -9.05
C ASN A 39 20.93 -15.03 -9.38
N LYS A 40 20.94 -16.33 -9.73
CA LYS A 40 22.16 -17.03 -10.16
C LYS A 40 22.80 -16.38 -11.40
N GLU A 41 22.01 -16.09 -12.44
CA GLU A 41 22.52 -15.44 -13.66
C GLU A 41 22.98 -14.00 -13.39
N LEU A 42 22.33 -13.24 -12.48
CA LEU A 42 22.78 -11.92 -12.03
C LEU A 42 24.14 -11.98 -11.32
N MET A 43 24.36 -12.99 -10.47
CA MET A 43 25.65 -13.22 -9.80
C MET A 43 26.75 -13.57 -10.82
N LEU A 44 26.47 -14.46 -11.78
CA LEU A 44 27.41 -14.84 -12.84
C LEU A 44 27.77 -13.63 -13.73
N ARG A 45 26.77 -12.85 -14.15
CA ARG A 45 26.96 -11.59 -14.89
C ARG A 45 27.87 -10.62 -14.12
N THR A 46 27.60 -10.38 -12.83
CA THR A 46 28.40 -9.47 -11.99
C THR A 46 29.84 -9.98 -11.81
N GLY A 47 30.02 -11.30 -11.69
CA GLY A 47 31.34 -11.94 -11.68
C GLY A 47 32.11 -11.69 -12.98
N ALA A 48 31.45 -11.86 -14.13
CA ALA A 48 32.04 -11.59 -15.44
C ALA A 48 32.37 -10.10 -15.64
N GLU A 49 31.51 -9.17 -15.22
CA GLU A 49 31.79 -7.72 -15.27
C GLU A 49 33.03 -7.34 -14.44
N ASN A 50 33.12 -7.86 -13.21
CA ASN A 50 34.28 -7.64 -12.34
C ASN A 50 35.57 -8.23 -12.95
N LEU A 51 35.50 -9.43 -13.53
CA LEU A 51 36.63 -10.07 -14.19
C LEU A 51 37.07 -9.30 -15.45
N LEU A 52 36.12 -8.79 -16.25
CA LEU A 52 36.39 -7.98 -17.44
C LEU A 52 37.12 -6.68 -17.10
N ASN A 53 36.72 -6.05 -15.99
CA ASN A 53 37.34 -4.83 -15.46
C ASN A 53 38.73 -5.07 -14.85
N ALA A 54 38.93 -6.19 -14.16
CA ALA A 54 40.21 -6.54 -13.53
C ALA A 54 41.26 -7.08 -14.52
N THR A 55 40.82 -7.74 -15.60
CA THR A 55 41.70 -8.39 -16.57
C THR A 55 42.44 -7.37 -17.44
N GLN A 56 43.71 -7.64 -17.77
CA GLN A 56 44.48 -6.85 -18.76
C GLN A 56 44.77 -7.63 -20.07
N ASN A 57 44.65 -8.95 -20.08
CA ASN A 57 44.89 -9.79 -21.26
C ASN A 57 43.75 -9.65 -22.30
N LYS A 58 44.09 -9.24 -23.52
CA LYS A 58 43.13 -9.02 -24.62
C LYS A 58 42.26 -10.25 -24.93
N LYS A 59 42.86 -11.45 -25.05
CA LYS A 59 42.11 -12.68 -25.37
C LYS A 59 41.10 -13.05 -24.28
N MET A 60 41.50 -12.87 -23.02
CA MET A 60 40.64 -13.11 -21.87
C MET A 60 39.53 -12.05 -21.78
N LYS A 61 39.80 -10.78 -22.11
CA LYS A 61 38.74 -9.76 -22.24
C LYS A 61 37.71 -10.12 -23.31
N GLU A 62 38.15 -10.57 -24.48
CA GLU A 62 37.27 -10.99 -25.58
C GLU A 62 36.39 -12.18 -25.16
N GLN A 63 36.96 -13.19 -24.48
CA GLN A 63 36.19 -14.31 -23.93
C GLN A 63 35.16 -13.87 -22.87
N VAL A 64 35.58 -13.10 -21.86
CA VAL A 64 34.68 -12.65 -20.78
C VAL A 64 33.59 -11.71 -21.31
N ALA A 65 33.87 -10.93 -22.37
CA ALA A 65 32.85 -10.12 -23.04
C ALA A 65 31.78 -10.98 -23.76
N MET A 66 32.17 -12.11 -24.37
CA MET A 66 31.20 -13.06 -24.94
C MET A 66 30.37 -13.75 -23.86
N GLU A 67 30.99 -14.18 -22.75
CA GLU A 67 30.28 -14.75 -21.60
C GLU A 67 29.30 -13.73 -20.99
N LEU A 68 29.70 -12.46 -20.87
CA LEU A 68 28.83 -11.37 -20.40
C LEU A 68 27.61 -11.15 -21.32
N GLN A 69 27.79 -11.22 -22.65
CA GLN A 69 26.67 -11.16 -23.59
C GLN A 69 25.72 -12.37 -23.44
N PHE A 70 26.27 -13.57 -23.24
CA PHE A 70 25.49 -14.78 -22.98
C PHE A 70 24.64 -14.66 -21.70
N PHE A 71 25.23 -14.23 -20.57
CA PHE A 71 24.48 -14.02 -19.32
C PHE A 71 23.39 -12.94 -19.47
N ASN A 72 23.65 -11.86 -20.23
CA ASN A 72 22.62 -10.86 -20.51
C ASN A 72 21.45 -11.42 -21.35
N SER A 73 21.73 -12.31 -22.31
CA SER A 73 20.70 -12.99 -23.10
C SER A 73 19.86 -13.94 -22.25
N ASN A 74 20.48 -14.72 -21.36
CA ASN A 74 19.76 -15.60 -20.43
C ASN A 74 18.88 -14.82 -19.46
N LEU A 75 19.39 -13.71 -18.91
CA LEU A 75 18.64 -12.82 -18.03
C LEU A 75 17.43 -12.20 -18.73
N MET A 76 17.52 -11.90 -20.02
CA MET A 76 16.40 -11.40 -20.81
C MET A 76 15.31 -12.48 -20.95
N LEU A 77 15.69 -13.71 -21.31
CA LEU A 77 14.77 -14.84 -21.44
C LEU A 77 14.05 -15.18 -20.12
N LEU A 78 14.79 -15.26 -19.01
CA LEU A 78 14.21 -15.55 -17.69
C LEU A 78 13.24 -14.45 -17.23
N LYS A 79 13.53 -13.18 -17.53
CA LYS A 79 12.63 -12.05 -17.26
C LYS A 79 11.38 -12.09 -18.13
N GLU A 80 11.48 -12.49 -19.40
CA GLU A 80 10.31 -12.69 -20.28
C GLU A 80 9.40 -13.80 -19.74
N GLN A 81 9.97 -14.94 -19.33
CA GLN A 81 9.22 -16.05 -18.71
C GLN A 81 8.51 -15.61 -17.41
N LEU A 82 9.19 -14.81 -16.57
CA LEU A 82 8.59 -14.25 -15.36
C LEU A 82 7.49 -13.23 -15.69
N ALA A 83 7.63 -12.45 -16.76
CA ALA A 83 6.61 -11.51 -17.23
C ALA A 83 5.37 -12.24 -17.78
N GLU A 84 5.52 -13.33 -18.56
CA GLU A 84 4.39 -14.17 -18.99
C GLU A 84 3.67 -14.78 -17.77
N LEU A 85 4.43 -15.23 -16.76
CA LEU A 85 3.87 -15.74 -15.50
C LEU A 85 3.10 -14.66 -14.72
N ASN A 86 3.66 -13.45 -14.57
CA ASN A 86 2.97 -12.31 -13.94
C ASN A 86 1.80 -11.77 -14.78
N SER A 87 1.68 -12.20 -16.04
CA SER A 87 0.55 -11.90 -16.93
C SER A 87 -0.61 -12.91 -16.79
N SER A 88 -0.49 -13.95 -15.94
CA SER A 88 -1.52 -14.97 -15.69
C SER A 88 -2.61 -14.52 -14.71
N VAL A 89 -3.33 -13.46 -15.07
CA VAL A 89 -4.35 -12.82 -14.23
C VAL A 89 -5.53 -13.74 -13.86
N GLU A 90 -5.82 -14.78 -14.66
CA GLU A 90 -7.00 -15.65 -14.53
C GLU A 90 -7.02 -16.43 -13.21
N ILE A 91 -5.85 -16.83 -12.70
CA ILE A 91 -5.70 -17.63 -11.48
C ILE A 91 -6.25 -16.89 -10.24
N TYR A 92 -6.36 -15.56 -10.34
CA TYR A 92 -6.84 -14.68 -9.29
C TYR A 92 -8.29 -14.25 -9.45
N GLN A 93 -8.89 -14.39 -10.64
CA GLN A 93 -10.28 -13.96 -10.89
C GLN A 93 -11.30 -14.87 -10.18
N GLY A 94 -12.56 -14.43 -10.15
CA GLY A 94 -13.69 -15.25 -9.71
C GLY A 94 -14.13 -16.26 -10.78
N ASN A 95 -14.82 -17.34 -10.36
CA ASN A 95 -15.30 -18.37 -11.29
C ASN A 95 -16.32 -17.83 -12.32
N ASN A 96 -17.05 -16.77 -11.95
CA ASN A 96 -18.06 -16.13 -12.80
C ASN A 96 -17.50 -15.03 -13.71
N SER A 97 -16.18 -14.75 -13.67
CA SER A 97 -15.56 -13.61 -14.37
C SER A 97 -15.43 -13.76 -15.90
N ARG A 98 -16.07 -14.75 -16.54
CA ARG A 98 -15.97 -14.97 -18.00
C ARG A 98 -16.53 -13.83 -18.84
N CYS A 99 -17.51 -13.07 -18.31
CA CYS A 99 -18.18 -11.98 -19.02
C CYS A 99 -17.71 -10.58 -18.57
N ARG A 100 -16.52 -10.45 -17.96
CA ARG A 100 -15.93 -9.16 -17.53
C ARG A 100 -14.45 -9.09 -17.91
N ILE A 101 -13.95 -7.89 -18.22
CA ILE A 101 -12.52 -7.66 -18.48
C ILE A 101 -11.72 -7.99 -17.22
N PRO A 102 -10.64 -8.79 -17.26
CA PRO A 102 -9.94 -9.22 -16.05
C PRO A 102 -9.33 -8.04 -15.26
N MET A 103 -9.25 -8.20 -13.94
CA MET A 103 -8.47 -7.32 -13.07
C MET A 103 -7.00 -7.74 -13.06
N ILE A 104 -6.10 -6.78 -12.92
CA ILE A 104 -4.66 -6.94 -12.67
C ILE A 104 -4.44 -7.02 -11.15
N PRO A 105 -4.09 -8.20 -10.61
CA PRO A 105 -3.62 -8.36 -9.24
C PRO A 105 -2.10 -8.20 -9.16
N LEU A 106 -1.59 -7.80 -8.00
CA LEU A 106 -0.17 -7.84 -7.71
C LEU A 106 0.22 -9.22 -7.19
N GLY A 107 1.35 -9.74 -7.67
CA GLY A 107 1.99 -10.91 -7.07
C GLY A 107 2.60 -10.57 -5.70
N LEU A 108 2.66 -11.54 -4.80
CA LEU A 108 3.38 -11.37 -3.55
C LEU A 108 4.89 -11.27 -3.83
N LYS A 109 5.61 -10.44 -3.07
CA LYS A 109 7.07 -10.50 -2.92
C LYS A 109 7.44 -11.77 -2.18
N GLU A 110 8.53 -12.39 -2.58
CA GLU A 110 9.10 -13.56 -1.91
C GLU A 110 10.25 -13.13 -1.01
N THR A 111 10.55 -13.93 0.02
CA THR A 111 11.72 -13.76 0.89
C THR A 111 12.30 -15.14 1.20
N LYS A 112 13.59 -15.19 1.57
CA LYS A 112 14.24 -16.41 2.05
C LYS A 112 13.88 -16.72 3.50
N GLU A 113 14.16 -17.95 3.91
CA GLU A 113 14.24 -18.32 5.32
C GLU A 113 15.35 -17.52 6.01
N ILE A 114 15.12 -17.16 7.26
CA ILE A 114 16.10 -16.46 8.11
C ILE A 114 16.06 -17.15 9.47
N ASP A 115 17.22 -17.62 9.93
CA ASP A 115 17.37 -18.10 11.30
C ASP A 115 17.65 -16.92 12.24
N PHE A 116 16.73 -16.69 13.18
CA PHE A 116 16.87 -15.67 14.20
C PHE A 116 17.43 -16.24 15.52
N ARG A 117 17.54 -17.57 15.66
CA ARG A 117 17.82 -18.22 16.95
C ARG A 117 19.17 -17.81 17.53
N GLN A 118 20.27 -18.10 16.85
CA GLN A 118 21.59 -17.75 17.38
C GLN A 118 21.79 -16.23 17.54
N PRO A 119 21.41 -15.36 16.57
CA PRO A 119 21.51 -13.91 16.75
C PRO A 119 20.71 -13.36 17.94
N PHE A 120 19.50 -13.86 18.19
CA PHE A 120 18.69 -13.41 19.33
C PHE A 120 19.20 -13.99 20.65
N LYS A 121 19.63 -15.26 20.70
CA LYS A 121 20.25 -15.85 21.90
C LYS A 121 21.49 -15.07 22.34
N ASN A 122 22.43 -14.84 21.42
CA ASN A 122 23.63 -14.05 21.70
C ASN A 122 23.27 -12.64 22.20
N PHE A 123 22.25 -11.99 21.62
CA PHE A 123 21.83 -10.66 22.07
C PHE A 123 21.16 -10.67 23.45
N ILE A 124 20.41 -11.72 23.80
CA ILE A 124 19.81 -11.87 25.15
C ILE A 124 20.91 -12.04 26.20
N GLU A 125 21.86 -12.93 25.97
CA GLU A 125 22.99 -13.16 26.88
C GLU A 125 23.88 -11.92 27.04
N GLU A 126 24.25 -11.26 25.93
CA GLU A 126 25.18 -10.13 25.94
C GLU A 126 24.55 -8.79 26.38
N HIS A 127 23.29 -8.50 26.01
CA HIS A 127 22.65 -7.19 26.24
C HIS A 127 21.65 -7.19 27.39
N TYR A 128 20.88 -8.27 27.52
CA TYR A 128 19.88 -8.41 28.59
C TYR A 128 20.45 -9.09 29.84
N HIS A 129 21.50 -9.90 29.69
CA HIS A 129 22.12 -10.70 30.78
C HIS A 129 21.13 -11.68 31.42
N GLU A 130 20.22 -12.22 30.61
CA GLU A 130 19.26 -13.26 30.98
C GLU A 130 19.62 -14.57 30.25
N ASP A 131 19.11 -15.71 30.72
CA ASP A 131 19.38 -17.02 30.09
C ASP A 131 18.68 -17.10 28.71
N PRO A 132 19.42 -17.26 27.61
CA PRO A 132 18.83 -17.31 26.28
C PRO A 132 17.96 -18.55 26.02
N ASP A 133 18.09 -19.62 26.80
CA ASP A 133 17.30 -20.85 26.63
C ASP A 133 15.85 -20.68 27.13
N GLU A 134 15.59 -19.78 28.10
CA GLU A 134 14.22 -19.43 28.53
C GLU A 134 13.37 -18.84 27.39
N TYR A 135 14.03 -18.27 26.38
CA TYR A 135 13.39 -17.57 25.26
C TYR A 135 13.23 -18.43 24.00
N ASP A 136 13.69 -19.69 24.00
CA ASP A 136 13.64 -20.55 22.80
C ASP A 136 12.23 -20.74 22.22
N ALA A 137 11.22 -20.78 23.08
CA ALA A 137 9.82 -20.85 22.67
C ALA A 137 9.36 -19.56 21.96
N ALA A 138 9.73 -18.38 22.47
CA ALA A 138 9.38 -17.09 21.89
C ALA A 138 10.09 -16.85 20.54
N ILE A 139 11.37 -17.25 20.45
CA ILE A 139 12.14 -17.27 19.20
C ILE A 139 11.46 -18.17 18.17
N THR A 140 11.09 -19.39 18.56
CA THR A 140 10.44 -20.36 17.67
C THR A 140 9.07 -19.84 17.19
N ASP A 141 8.24 -19.32 18.10
CA ASP A 141 6.93 -18.73 17.76
C ASP A 141 7.05 -17.53 16.79
N PHE A 142 8.12 -16.73 16.89
CA PHE A 142 8.39 -15.64 15.94
C PHE A 142 8.85 -16.15 14.56
N MET A 143 9.72 -17.16 14.53
CA MET A 143 10.16 -17.80 13.28
C MET A 143 9.00 -18.50 12.56
N GLU A 144 8.15 -19.24 13.29
CA GLU A 144 6.92 -19.85 12.77
C GLU A 144 5.96 -18.79 12.19
N LEU A 145 5.78 -17.66 12.88
CA LEU A 145 4.93 -16.55 12.42
C LEU A 145 5.47 -15.92 11.13
N ARG A 146 6.78 -15.74 11.01
CA ARG A 146 7.42 -15.25 9.79
C ARG A 146 7.20 -16.23 8.63
N GLU A 147 7.40 -17.52 8.88
CA GLU A 147 7.28 -18.54 7.85
C GLU A 147 5.84 -18.65 7.33
N ALA A 148 4.86 -18.69 8.24
CA ALA A 148 3.45 -18.66 7.89
C ALA A 148 3.08 -17.43 7.02
N MET A 149 3.62 -16.25 7.35
CA MET A 149 3.37 -15.00 6.63
C MET A 149 3.85 -15.04 5.17
N ARG A 150 4.84 -15.86 4.81
CA ARG A 150 5.33 -16.03 3.43
C ARG A 150 4.29 -16.70 2.52
N THR A 151 3.41 -17.51 3.09
CA THR A 151 2.34 -18.23 2.36
C THR A 151 0.96 -17.88 2.94
N PRO A 152 0.49 -16.63 2.85
CA PRO A 152 -0.77 -16.23 3.45
C PRO A 152 -1.94 -16.80 2.65
N GLU A 153 -3.03 -17.14 3.34
CA GLU A 153 -4.28 -17.56 2.68
C GLU A 153 -4.97 -16.40 1.98
N ARG A 154 -5.77 -16.69 0.94
CA ARG A 154 -6.52 -15.66 0.17
C ARG A 154 -7.84 -15.35 0.88
N ASP A 155 -7.79 -14.83 2.09
CA ASP A 155 -8.97 -14.51 2.91
C ASP A 155 -8.64 -13.53 4.06
N ALA A 156 -9.58 -13.36 5.01
CA ALA A 156 -9.38 -12.54 6.19
C ALA A 156 -8.36 -13.12 7.18
N SER A 157 -8.13 -14.43 7.19
CA SER A 157 -7.07 -15.06 8.01
C SER A 157 -5.68 -14.66 7.50
N GLY A 158 -5.44 -14.71 6.18
CA GLY A 158 -4.19 -14.27 5.58
C GLY A 158 -3.89 -12.78 5.81
N VAL A 159 -4.91 -11.92 5.72
CA VAL A 159 -4.80 -10.50 6.09
C VAL A 159 -4.39 -10.34 7.56
N SER A 160 -5.03 -11.09 8.47
CA SER A 160 -4.74 -11.06 9.90
C SER A 160 -3.33 -11.55 10.23
N LEU A 161 -2.86 -12.57 9.51
CA LEU A 161 -1.52 -13.15 9.64
C LEU A 161 -0.42 -12.17 9.23
N ILE A 162 -0.58 -11.48 8.09
CA ILE A 162 0.38 -10.44 7.65
C ILE A 162 0.44 -9.30 8.66
N PHE A 163 -0.72 -8.81 9.14
CA PHE A 163 -0.75 -7.80 10.20
C PHE A 163 -0.13 -8.28 11.51
N ALA A 164 -0.33 -9.54 11.90
CA ALA A 164 0.25 -10.10 13.12
C ALA A 164 1.78 -10.10 13.05
N TYR A 165 2.36 -10.50 11.92
CA TYR A 165 3.81 -10.42 11.72
C TYR A 165 4.31 -8.96 11.71
N PHE A 166 3.65 -8.08 10.96
CA PHE A 166 3.99 -6.64 10.90
C PHE A 166 3.98 -5.99 12.29
N ASN A 167 2.96 -6.24 13.09
CA ASN A 167 2.85 -5.71 14.43
C ASN A 167 3.87 -6.35 15.39
N GLN A 168 4.25 -7.61 15.20
CA GLN A 168 5.33 -8.21 15.99
C GLN A 168 6.70 -7.57 15.66
N LEU A 169 6.94 -7.16 14.42
CA LEU A 169 8.15 -6.41 14.03
C LEU A 169 8.29 -5.06 14.76
N TYR A 170 7.25 -4.48 15.36
CA TYR A 170 7.39 -3.32 16.23
C TYR A 170 8.20 -3.63 17.50
N PHE A 171 7.92 -4.77 18.14
CA PHE A 171 8.63 -5.21 19.34
C PHE A 171 10.04 -5.69 19.00
N ILE A 172 10.18 -6.51 17.96
CA ILE A 172 11.47 -7.09 17.54
C ILE A 172 12.49 -6.00 17.20
N ASP A 173 12.10 -4.99 16.42
CA ASP A 173 12.93 -3.82 16.08
C ASP A 173 13.47 -3.13 17.35
N ARG A 174 12.58 -2.87 18.32
CA ARG A 174 12.96 -2.21 19.58
C ARG A 174 13.77 -3.10 20.53
N ARG A 175 13.61 -4.42 20.50
CA ARG A 175 14.27 -5.37 21.41
C ARG A 175 15.62 -5.88 20.91
N PHE A 176 15.80 -6.01 19.60
CA PHE A 176 16.96 -6.71 19.03
C PHE A 176 17.79 -5.87 18.05
N PHE A 177 17.27 -4.75 17.52
CA PHE A 177 17.96 -3.98 16.48
C PHE A 177 18.46 -2.62 17.01
N PRO A 178 19.65 -2.59 17.64
CA PRO A 178 20.31 -1.34 18.01
C PRO A 178 20.78 -0.57 16.75
N PRO A 179 20.87 0.78 16.80
CA PRO A 179 21.24 1.58 15.63
C PRO A 179 22.75 1.51 15.28
N ASP A 180 23.58 1.17 16.25
CA ASP A 180 25.06 1.20 16.22
C ASP A 180 25.69 -0.19 16.08
N ARG A 181 24.95 -1.27 16.39
CA ARG A 181 25.42 -2.66 16.30
C ARG A 181 24.64 -3.47 15.26
N SER A 182 25.37 -4.30 14.51
CA SER A 182 24.81 -5.24 13.53
C SER A 182 24.62 -6.63 14.16
N LEU A 183 23.42 -7.22 14.07
CA LEU A 183 23.19 -8.62 14.45
C LEU A 183 23.65 -9.65 13.40
N GLY A 184 24.09 -9.20 12.23
CA GLY A 184 24.36 -10.11 11.09
C GLY A 184 23.10 -10.70 10.44
N ILE A 185 21.91 -10.22 10.82
CA ILE A 185 20.65 -10.56 10.17
C ILE A 185 20.50 -9.72 8.89
N PHE A 186 20.14 -10.38 7.79
CA PHE A 186 19.90 -9.77 6.49
C PHE A 186 18.53 -10.18 5.95
N PHE A 187 17.66 -9.21 5.74
CA PHE A 187 16.36 -9.37 5.12
C PHE A 187 16.51 -9.37 3.61
N GLU A 188 16.53 -10.55 3.00
CA GLU A 188 16.55 -10.73 1.54
C GLU A 188 15.13 -10.92 0.99
N TRP A 189 14.72 -10.03 0.10
CA TRP A 189 13.43 -10.04 -0.58
C TRP A 189 13.60 -9.99 -2.10
N TYR A 190 12.69 -10.65 -2.80
CA TYR A 190 12.58 -10.64 -4.25
C TYR A 190 11.51 -9.65 -4.67
N ASP A 191 11.76 -8.98 -5.77
CA ASP A 191 10.83 -8.05 -6.39
C ASP A 191 9.54 -8.76 -6.86
N SER A 192 8.40 -8.06 -6.72
CA SER A 192 7.08 -8.58 -7.09
C SER A 192 6.83 -8.72 -8.60
N LEU A 193 7.61 -8.02 -9.44
CA LEU A 193 7.44 -7.94 -10.89
C LEU A 193 8.63 -8.54 -11.64
N THR A 194 9.87 -8.24 -11.23
CA THR A 194 11.08 -8.65 -11.98
C THR A 194 11.89 -9.78 -11.33
N GLY A 195 11.52 -10.21 -10.11
CA GLY A 195 12.28 -11.25 -9.40
C GLY A 195 13.69 -10.81 -8.99
N THR A 196 14.03 -9.53 -9.12
CA THR A 196 15.34 -9.01 -8.72
C THR A 196 15.47 -9.09 -7.18
N PRO A 197 16.55 -9.69 -6.64
CA PRO A 197 16.76 -9.74 -5.20
C PRO A 197 17.18 -8.37 -4.65
N SER A 198 16.84 -8.11 -3.39
CA SER A 198 17.21 -6.91 -2.64
C SER A 198 17.43 -7.29 -1.18
N CYS A 199 18.54 -6.84 -0.60
CA CYS A 199 19.00 -7.28 0.71
C CYS A 199 19.33 -6.08 1.60
N GLN A 200 18.75 -6.03 2.80
CA GLN A 200 19.03 -4.98 3.80
C GLN A 200 19.10 -5.55 5.22
N ARG A 201 19.75 -4.80 6.12
CA ARG A 201 19.80 -5.12 7.56
C ARG A 201 18.68 -4.43 8.36
N THR A 202 17.95 -3.49 7.77
CA THR A 202 16.97 -2.66 8.47
C THR A 202 15.61 -3.32 8.57
N VAL A 203 15.01 -3.34 9.77
CA VAL A 203 13.64 -3.85 9.96
C VAL A 203 12.61 -3.00 9.21
N ALA A 204 12.94 -1.74 8.90
CA ALA A 204 12.15 -0.89 8.01
C ALA A 204 11.95 -1.51 6.60
N PHE A 205 12.96 -2.18 6.05
CA PHE A 205 12.84 -2.85 4.74
C PHE A 205 11.92 -4.08 4.81
N GLU A 206 12.07 -4.91 5.85
CA GLU A 206 11.15 -6.03 6.12
C GLU A 206 9.70 -5.51 6.26
N LYS A 207 9.48 -4.47 7.07
CA LYS A 207 8.18 -3.82 7.26
C LYS A 207 7.56 -3.35 5.93
N ALA A 208 8.33 -2.68 5.07
CA ALA A 208 7.84 -2.23 3.76
C ALA A 208 7.43 -3.40 2.85
N CYS A 209 8.24 -4.46 2.80
CA CYS A 209 7.95 -5.64 1.98
C CYS A 209 6.72 -6.42 2.48
N VAL A 210 6.55 -6.54 3.80
CA VAL A 210 5.37 -7.15 4.44
C VAL A 210 4.10 -6.36 4.12
N LEU A 211 4.16 -5.02 4.13
CA LEU A 211 3.03 -4.18 3.73
C LEU A 211 2.74 -4.27 2.23
N PHE A 212 3.75 -4.41 1.38
CA PHE A 212 3.52 -4.66 -0.05
C PHE A 212 2.75 -5.98 -0.24
N ASN A 213 3.10 -7.04 0.51
CA ASN A 213 2.36 -8.29 0.49
C ASN A 213 0.92 -8.15 1.02
N LEU A 214 0.66 -7.28 1.99
CA LEU A 214 -0.70 -6.94 2.41
C LEU A 214 -1.51 -6.26 1.30
N ALA A 215 -0.93 -5.27 0.61
CA ALA A 215 -1.56 -4.62 -0.53
C ALA A 215 -1.85 -5.61 -1.67
N ALA A 216 -0.85 -6.41 -2.04
CA ALA A 216 -0.97 -7.43 -3.05
C ALA A 216 -2.05 -8.47 -2.71
N LEU A 217 -2.14 -8.92 -1.45
CA LEU A 217 -3.22 -9.80 -0.99
C LEU A 217 -4.60 -9.15 -1.16
N TYR A 218 -4.76 -7.87 -0.85
CA TYR A 218 -6.00 -7.14 -1.11
C TYR A 218 -6.35 -7.08 -2.61
N THR A 219 -5.38 -6.91 -3.52
CA THR A 219 -5.66 -6.97 -4.97
C THR A 219 -6.17 -8.34 -5.42
N GLN A 220 -5.60 -9.42 -4.87
CA GLN A 220 -5.99 -10.80 -5.17
C GLN A 220 -7.36 -11.17 -4.58
N LEU A 221 -7.76 -10.52 -3.48
CA LEU A 221 -9.11 -10.57 -2.93
C LEU A 221 -10.09 -9.81 -3.82
N GLY A 222 -9.76 -8.57 -4.21
CA GLY A 222 -10.57 -7.73 -5.10
C GLY A 222 -10.89 -8.42 -6.43
N ALA A 223 -9.88 -8.99 -7.09
CA ALA A 223 -10.05 -9.75 -8.33
C ALA A 223 -10.92 -11.01 -8.19
N ARG A 224 -10.99 -11.63 -7.00
CA ARG A 224 -11.79 -12.85 -6.77
C ARG A 224 -13.29 -12.58 -6.63
N HIS A 225 -13.68 -11.41 -6.14
CA HIS A 225 -15.09 -11.14 -5.81
C HIS A 225 -16.00 -11.18 -7.04
N ASP A 226 -17.26 -11.57 -6.83
CA ASP A 226 -18.21 -11.75 -7.93
C ASP A 226 -18.80 -10.43 -8.42
N ARG A 227 -18.29 -9.97 -9.57
CA ARG A 227 -18.67 -8.71 -10.24
C ARG A 227 -19.97 -8.78 -11.04
N THR A 228 -20.75 -9.85 -10.88
CA THR A 228 -22.16 -9.91 -11.32
C THR A 228 -23.13 -9.44 -10.23
N THR A 229 -22.65 -9.15 -9.01
CA THR A 229 -23.50 -8.77 -7.86
C THR A 229 -23.05 -7.45 -7.24
N ALA A 230 -24.00 -6.61 -6.83
CA ALA A 230 -23.71 -5.33 -6.16
C ALA A 230 -22.85 -5.51 -4.88
N SER A 231 -23.12 -6.56 -4.08
CA SER A 231 -22.37 -6.86 -2.86
C SER A 231 -20.94 -7.35 -3.15
N GLY A 232 -20.74 -8.12 -4.22
CA GLY A 232 -19.41 -8.54 -4.67
C GLY A 232 -18.60 -7.34 -5.20
N LEU A 233 -19.23 -6.43 -5.94
CA LEU A 233 -18.62 -5.18 -6.39
C LEU A 233 -18.23 -4.27 -5.22
N ASP A 234 -19.10 -4.07 -4.23
CA ASP A 234 -18.77 -3.32 -3.00
C ASP A 234 -17.58 -3.92 -2.24
N SER A 235 -17.51 -5.26 -2.20
CA SER A 235 -16.39 -5.98 -1.59
C SER A 235 -15.09 -5.82 -2.39
N ALA A 236 -15.17 -5.84 -3.72
CA ALA A 236 -14.04 -5.60 -4.62
C ALA A 236 -13.49 -4.17 -4.47
N VAL A 237 -14.36 -3.16 -4.50
CA VAL A 237 -14.03 -1.75 -4.23
C VAL A 237 -13.35 -1.61 -2.87
N ASN A 238 -13.91 -2.21 -1.81
CA ASN A 238 -13.31 -2.12 -0.47
C ASN A 238 -11.90 -2.73 -0.41
N CYS A 239 -11.66 -3.85 -1.10
CA CYS A 239 -10.33 -4.46 -1.18
C CYS A 239 -9.35 -3.57 -1.97
N LEU A 240 -9.75 -3.07 -3.13
CA LEU A 240 -8.90 -2.24 -3.99
C LEU A 240 -8.52 -0.90 -3.31
N LEU A 241 -9.47 -0.24 -2.62
CA LEU A 241 -9.21 0.97 -1.85
C LEU A 241 -8.29 0.75 -0.63
N ARG A 242 -8.34 -0.43 0.00
CA ARG A 242 -7.37 -0.82 1.04
C ARG A 242 -5.99 -1.09 0.44
N SER A 243 -5.90 -1.74 -0.72
CA SER A 243 -4.62 -1.92 -1.42
C SER A 243 -3.98 -0.56 -1.74
N ALA A 244 -4.75 0.34 -2.37
CA ALA A 244 -4.30 1.71 -2.68
C ALA A 244 -3.86 2.47 -1.42
N GLY A 245 -4.61 2.37 -0.31
CA GLY A 245 -4.26 3.00 0.96
C GLY A 245 -2.99 2.43 1.62
N VAL A 246 -2.75 1.12 1.50
CA VAL A 246 -1.51 0.48 1.97
C VAL A 246 -0.32 0.89 1.09
N LEU A 247 -0.45 0.87 -0.24
CA LEU A 247 0.60 1.33 -1.16
C LEU A 247 0.93 2.81 -0.94
N LYS A 248 -0.08 3.66 -0.72
CA LYS A 248 0.09 5.07 -0.39
C LYS A 248 0.82 5.27 0.94
N TYR A 249 0.47 4.49 1.97
CA TYR A 249 1.20 4.50 3.23
C TYR A 249 2.68 4.08 3.05
N ILE A 250 2.96 3.09 2.20
CA ILE A 250 4.34 2.69 1.88
C ILE A 250 5.10 3.84 1.22
N HIS A 251 4.51 4.43 0.15
CA HIS A 251 5.07 5.57 -0.58
C HIS A 251 5.44 6.74 0.35
N ASP A 252 4.54 7.08 1.28
CA ASP A 252 4.72 8.24 2.17
C ASP A 252 5.66 7.97 3.35
N THR A 253 5.89 6.69 3.71
CA THR A 253 6.69 6.30 4.89
C THR A 253 8.11 5.82 4.52
N PHE A 254 8.30 5.15 3.38
CA PHE A 254 9.55 4.46 3.03
C PHE A 254 10.21 5.06 1.77
N THR A 255 10.58 6.34 1.84
CA THR A 255 11.06 7.12 0.69
C THR A 255 12.37 6.64 0.06
N ASN A 256 13.28 6.06 0.85
CA ASN A 256 14.59 5.56 0.40
C ASN A 256 14.56 4.03 0.20
N ALA A 257 13.63 3.54 -0.61
CA ALA A 257 13.46 2.11 -0.80
C ALA A 257 14.58 1.49 -1.67
N PRO A 258 15.14 0.32 -1.30
CA PRO A 258 16.26 -0.29 -2.02
C PRO A 258 15.82 -1.19 -3.18
N SER A 259 14.55 -1.62 -3.23
CA SER A 259 13.99 -2.41 -4.32
C SER A 259 13.13 -1.52 -5.23
N LYS A 260 13.20 -1.77 -6.54
CA LYS A 260 12.49 -0.96 -7.54
C LYS A 260 10.97 -1.11 -7.44
N ASP A 261 10.42 -2.22 -6.97
CA ASP A 261 8.99 -2.34 -6.70
C ASP A 261 8.44 -1.43 -5.59
N LEU A 262 9.32 -0.78 -4.84
CA LEU A 262 9.00 0.19 -3.80
C LEU A 262 9.38 1.63 -4.20
N SER A 263 9.73 1.88 -5.47
CA SER A 263 10.03 3.25 -5.94
C SER A 263 8.79 4.15 -5.94
N PRO A 264 8.92 5.46 -5.67
CA PRO A 264 7.78 6.38 -5.66
C PRO A 264 6.99 6.39 -6.98
N GLU A 265 7.67 6.33 -8.12
CA GLU A 265 7.08 6.38 -9.45
C GLU A 265 6.20 5.15 -9.72
N LEU A 266 6.71 3.94 -9.40
CA LEU A 266 5.94 2.71 -9.57
C LEU A 266 4.80 2.64 -8.55
N LEU A 267 5.06 2.95 -7.27
CA LEU A 267 4.01 2.94 -6.25
C LEU A 267 2.85 3.88 -6.64
N ASN A 268 3.14 5.06 -7.22
CA ASN A 268 2.12 5.96 -7.73
C ASN A 268 1.33 5.34 -8.89
N ALA A 269 2.00 4.71 -9.87
CA ALA A 269 1.32 4.01 -10.97
C ALA A 269 0.43 2.84 -10.48
N LEU A 270 0.88 2.09 -9.46
CA LEU A 270 0.11 1.02 -8.84
C LEU A 270 -1.08 1.56 -8.01
N ILE A 271 -0.92 2.68 -7.31
CA ILE A 271 -2.02 3.36 -6.59
C ILE A 271 -3.10 3.81 -7.59
N LYS A 272 -2.72 4.46 -8.69
CA LYS A 272 -3.66 4.83 -9.76
C LYS A 272 -4.38 3.60 -10.32
N LEU A 273 -3.64 2.53 -10.67
CA LEU A 273 -4.24 1.28 -11.14
C LEU A 273 -5.28 0.71 -10.17
N MET A 274 -5.02 0.73 -8.86
CA MET A 274 -5.99 0.25 -7.86
C MET A 274 -7.24 1.13 -7.77
N LEU A 275 -7.09 2.45 -7.96
CA LEU A 275 -8.23 3.38 -7.99
C LEU A 275 -9.08 3.17 -9.25
N SER A 276 -8.47 3.08 -10.44
CA SER A 276 -9.20 2.85 -11.70
C SER A 276 -9.91 1.49 -11.73
N GLN A 277 -9.35 0.45 -11.09
CA GLN A 277 -10.04 -0.83 -10.92
C GLN A 277 -11.20 -0.75 -9.91
N ALA A 278 -11.13 0.14 -8.91
CA ALA A 278 -12.25 0.41 -8.02
C ALA A 278 -13.35 1.20 -8.75
N ARG A 279 -12.97 2.17 -9.60
CA ARG A 279 -13.85 2.94 -10.47
C ARG A 279 -14.59 2.05 -11.47
N GLU A 280 -13.89 1.11 -12.13
CA GLU A 280 -14.51 0.07 -12.96
C GLU A 280 -15.58 -0.73 -12.21
N CYS A 281 -15.33 -1.12 -10.96
CA CYS A 281 -16.33 -1.81 -10.14
C CYS A 281 -17.53 -0.91 -9.80
N LEU A 282 -17.35 0.41 -9.66
CA LEU A 282 -18.46 1.35 -9.43
C LEU A 282 -19.31 1.55 -10.68
N HIS A 283 -18.68 1.72 -11.85
CA HIS A 283 -19.40 1.74 -13.13
C HIS A 283 -20.18 0.43 -13.36
N GLU A 284 -19.55 -0.74 -13.13
CA GLU A 284 -20.24 -2.03 -13.23
C GLU A 284 -21.40 -2.16 -12.24
N LYS A 285 -21.32 -1.53 -11.08
CA LYS A 285 -22.41 -1.50 -10.10
C LYS A 285 -23.56 -0.61 -10.57
N ALA A 286 -23.25 0.58 -11.09
CA ALA A 286 -24.24 1.50 -11.65
C ALA A 286 -24.98 0.86 -12.83
N ALA A 287 -24.26 0.18 -13.73
CA ALA A 287 -24.84 -0.56 -14.86
C ALA A 287 -25.74 -1.75 -14.44
N LEU A 288 -25.56 -2.33 -13.24
CA LEU A 288 -26.46 -3.36 -12.70
C LEU A 288 -27.74 -2.81 -12.06
N THR A 289 -27.81 -1.50 -11.83
CA THR A 289 -28.95 -0.80 -11.21
C THR A 289 -29.45 0.34 -12.10
N CYS A 290 -29.22 0.25 -13.41
CA CYS A 290 -29.69 1.20 -14.39
C CYS A 290 -31.12 0.82 -14.78
N ASP A 291 -32.06 1.76 -14.72
CA ASP A 291 -33.48 1.53 -15.04
C ASP A 291 -33.78 1.77 -16.54
N ASP A 292 -32.75 1.68 -17.40
CA ASP A 292 -32.72 1.93 -18.86
C ASP A 292 -33.34 3.27 -19.34
N THR A 293 -33.66 4.21 -18.44
CA THR A 293 -34.13 5.56 -18.83
C THR A 293 -33.02 6.37 -19.47
N THR A 294 -33.37 7.28 -20.38
CA THR A 294 -32.43 8.20 -21.04
C THR A 294 -31.54 8.94 -20.06
N GLU A 295 -32.08 9.46 -18.94
CA GLU A 295 -31.27 10.14 -17.92
C GLU A 295 -30.26 9.19 -17.27
N SER A 296 -30.68 7.96 -16.94
CA SER A 296 -29.80 6.97 -16.29
C SER A 296 -28.66 6.53 -17.21
N LEU A 297 -28.94 6.34 -18.50
CA LEU A 297 -27.94 6.00 -19.52
C LEU A 297 -26.97 7.17 -19.76
N LEU A 298 -27.45 8.42 -19.81
CA LEU A 298 -26.59 9.60 -19.95
C LEU A 298 -25.68 9.78 -18.72
N GLU A 299 -26.18 9.60 -17.49
CA GLU A 299 -25.34 9.64 -16.28
C GLU A 299 -24.33 8.47 -16.24
N LEU A 300 -24.72 7.27 -16.68
CA LEU A 300 -23.83 6.12 -16.81
C LEU A 300 -22.75 6.34 -17.88
N SER A 301 -23.06 7.07 -18.95
CA SER A 301 -22.09 7.46 -19.99
C SER A 301 -20.97 8.35 -19.43
N GLN A 302 -21.30 9.28 -18.52
CA GLN A 302 -20.30 10.16 -17.89
C GLN A 302 -19.40 9.38 -16.91
N GLU A 303 -19.95 8.42 -16.16
CA GLU A 303 -19.17 7.55 -15.27
C GLU A 303 -18.26 6.60 -16.08
N ALA A 304 -18.72 6.11 -17.25
CA ALA A 304 -17.90 5.35 -18.19
C ALA A 304 -16.76 6.21 -18.78
N ALA A 305 -17.04 7.46 -19.17
CA ALA A 305 -16.02 8.40 -19.64
C ALA A 305 -15.00 8.72 -18.53
N HIS A 306 -15.44 8.88 -17.28
CA HIS A 306 -14.57 9.05 -16.11
C HIS A 306 -13.70 7.80 -15.87
N THR A 307 -14.24 6.61 -16.06
CA THR A 307 -13.49 5.34 -15.96
C THR A 307 -12.43 5.24 -17.05
N SER A 308 -12.75 5.63 -18.28
CA SER A 308 -11.79 5.70 -19.41
C SER A 308 -10.67 6.71 -19.14
N HIS A 309 -11.00 7.89 -18.62
CA HIS A 309 -10.04 8.94 -18.28
C HIS A 309 -9.06 8.49 -17.18
N GLU A 310 -9.56 7.91 -16.08
CA GLU A 310 -8.69 7.35 -15.03
C GLU A 310 -7.74 6.27 -15.60
N TYR A 311 -8.22 5.36 -16.45
CA TYR A 311 -7.34 4.36 -17.08
C TYR A 311 -6.34 4.95 -18.08
N THR A 312 -6.67 6.07 -18.72
CA THR A 312 -5.71 6.81 -19.57
C THR A 312 -4.58 7.39 -18.71
N GLU A 313 -4.88 7.96 -17.55
CA GLU A 313 -3.83 8.40 -16.62
C GLU A 313 -2.95 7.26 -16.11
N VAL A 314 -3.50 6.04 -15.94
CA VAL A 314 -2.71 4.84 -15.57
C VAL A 314 -1.80 4.44 -16.73
N TYR A 315 -2.31 4.46 -17.97
CA TYR A 315 -1.52 4.17 -19.16
C TYR A 315 -0.33 5.14 -19.29
N ASP A 316 -0.55 6.44 -19.10
CA ASP A 316 0.50 7.45 -19.15
C ASP A 316 1.53 7.25 -18.02
N ALA A 317 1.06 7.00 -16.79
CA ALA A 317 1.93 6.72 -15.65
C ALA A 317 2.77 5.44 -15.83
N MET A 318 2.22 4.42 -16.50
CA MET A 318 2.95 3.19 -16.84
C MET A 318 3.92 3.35 -18.02
N ASN A 319 3.68 4.33 -18.92
CA ASN A 319 4.56 4.59 -20.06
C ASN A 319 5.77 5.48 -19.74
N VAL A 320 5.82 6.10 -18.55
CA VAL A 320 7.05 6.75 -18.04
C VAL A 320 8.19 5.73 -18.06
N ALA A 321 9.32 6.09 -18.69
CA ALA A 321 10.39 5.14 -19.04
C ALA A 321 10.83 4.21 -17.89
N VAL A 322 11.03 4.75 -16.69
CA VAL A 322 11.46 3.98 -15.50
C VAL A 322 10.42 2.96 -15.01
N VAL A 323 9.13 3.19 -15.30
CA VAL A 323 8.02 2.28 -14.99
C VAL A 323 7.80 1.31 -16.14
N ARG A 324 7.88 1.78 -17.39
CA ARG A 324 7.67 1.00 -18.62
C ARG A 324 8.67 -0.14 -18.79
N GLU A 325 9.94 0.06 -18.41
CA GLU A 325 10.97 -0.99 -18.39
C GLU A 325 10.75 -2.03 -17.28
N TYR A 326 9.81 -1.78 -16.37
CA TYR A 326 9.63 -2.55 -15.13
C TYR A 326 8.32 -3.35 -15.08
N VAL A 327 7.24 -2.77 -15.60
CA VAL A 327 5.90 -3.35 -15.65
C VAL A 327 5.77 -4.28 -16.86
N PRO A 328 5.12 -5.45 -16.76
CA PRO A 328 4.86 -6.31 -17.91
C PRO A 328 4.11 -5.56 -19.03
N ALA A 329 4.58 -5.66 -20.27
CA ALA A 329 3.98 -4.96 -21.42
C ALA A 329 2.49 -5.32 -21.60
N SER A 330 2.10 -6.55 -21.27
CA SER A 330 0.71 -7.02 -21.24
C SER A 330 -0.19 -6.21 -20.31
N TRP A 331 0.33 -5.71 -19.18
CA TRP A 331 -0.43 -4.88 -18.25
C TRP A 331 -0.68 -3.49 -18.86
N ILE A 332 0.35 -2.91 -19.49
CA ILE A 332 0.25 -1.62 -20.19
C ILE A 332 -0.79 -1.70 -21.33
N THR A 333 -0.73 -2.77 -22.14
CA THR A 333 -1.73 -2.99 -23.19
C THR A 333 -3.13 -3.28 -22.63
N LEU A 334 -3.25 -4.02 -21.52
CA LEU A 334 -4.56 -4.28 -20.91
C LEU A 334 -5.19 -3.01 -20.33
N VAL A 335 -4.40 -2.13 -19.70
CA VAL A 335 -4.85 -0.81 -19.24
C VAL A 335 -5.31 0.05 -20.42
N HIS A 336 -4.58 0.04 -21.54
CA HIS A 336 -4.99 0.74 -22.77
C HIS A 336 -6.28 0.17 -23.37
N ILE A 337 -6.42 -1.16 -23.41
CA ILE A 337 -7.67 -1.82 -23.84
C ILE A 337 -8.83 -1.42 -22.92
N LYS A 338 -8.60 -1.26 -21.61
CA LYS A 338 -9.62 -0.75 -20.68
C LYS A 338 -10.00 0.70 -20.96
N SER A 339 -9.05 1.61 -21.21
CA SER A 339 -9.40 3.01 -21.53
C SER A 339 -10.21 3.10 -22.83
N LEU A 340 -9.80 2.37 -23.88
CA LEU A 340 -10.54 2.26 -25.14
C LEU A 340 -11.94 1.64 -24.93
N TYR A 341 -12.04 0.53 -24.21
CA TYR A 341 -13.32 -0.13 -23.94
C TYR A 341 -14.29 0.77 -23.16
N TYR A 342 -13.83 1.46 -22.11
CA TYR A 342 -14.71 2.36 -21.35
C TYR A 342 -15.06 3.64 -22.12
N LYS A 343 -14.22 4.08 -23.07
CA LYS A 343 -14.59 5.13 -24.04
C LYS A 343 -15.66 4.61 -25.00
N GLY A 344 -15.51 3.40 -25.51
CA GLY A 344 -16.55 2.74 -26.30
C GLY A 344 -17.88 2.64 -25.53
N ARG A 345 -17.82 2.26 -24.25
CA ARG A 345 -19.00 2.18 -23.36
C ARG A 345 -19.66 3.54 -23.13
N SER A 346 -18.90 4.63 -22.94
CA SER A 346 -19.51 5.96 -22.78
C SER A 346 -20.24 6.39 -24.04
N HIS A 347 -19.63 6.21 -25.21
CA HIS A 347 -20.26 6.53 -26.49
C HIS A 347 -21.46 5.61 -26.80
N GLN A 348 -21.38 4.32 -26.48
CA GLN A 348 -22.51 3.37 -26.61
C GLN A 348 -23.71 3.81 -25.76
N HIS A 349 -23.49 4.24 -24.52
CA HIS A 349 -24.57 4.68 -23.64
C HIS A 349 -25.28 5.95 -24.14
N VAL A 350 -24.56 6.88 -24.77
CA VAL A 350 -25.18 8.04 -25.43
C VAL A 350 -26.00 7.59 -26.64
N ALA A 351 -25.49 6.65 -27.44
CA ALA A 351 -26.24 6.10 -28.57
C ALA A 351 -27.52 5.39 -28.13
N GLU A 352 -27.45 4.51 -27.12
CA GLU A 352 -28.60 3.84 -26.49
C GLU A 352 -29.63 4.87 -25.99
N ALA A 353 -29.19 5.90 -25.27
CA ALA A 353 -30.05 6.93 -24.69
C ALA A 353 -30.80 7.78 -25.73
N LEU A 354 -30.20 8.01 -26.91
CA LEU A 354 -30.74 8.89 -27.96
C LEU A 354 -31.47 8.14 -29.09
N LEU A 355 -31.10 6.89 -29.37
CA LEU A 355 -31.66 6.07 -30.46
C LEU A 355 -32.78 5.13 -29.97
N CYS A 356 -32.66 4.53 -28.78
CA CYS A 356 -33.69 3.64 -28.21
C CYS A 356 -34.83 4.41 -27.53
N PHE A 357 -35.04 5.68 -27.87
CA PHE A 357 -36.01 6.55 -27.21
C PHE A 357 -37.46 6.06 -27.46
N THR A 358 -38.18 5.73 -26.38
CA THR A 358 -39.51 5.10 -26.42
C THR A 358 -40.68 6.08 -26.40
N GLY A 359 -40.55 7.23 -27.08
CA GLY A 359 -41.72 8.08 -27.37
C GLY A 359 -42.62 7.41 -28.41
N ASP A 360 -43.93 7.69 -28.37
CA ASP A 360 -44.88 7.13 -29.34
C ASP A 360 -44.59 7.66 -30.76
N ALA A 361 -43.78 6.90 -31.51
CA ALA A 361 -43.20 7.26 -32.81
C ALA A 361 -44.21 7.51 -33.96
N GLN A 362 -45.50 7.60 -33.66
CA GLN A 362 -46.59 7.81 -34.61
C GLN A 362 -47.30 9.15 -34.44
N GLN A 363 -46.96 9.97 -33.43
CA GLN A 363 -47.69 11.22 -33.13
C GLN A 363 -46.85 12.45 -32.74
N GLU A 364 -45.51 12.36 -32.69
CA GLU A 364 -44.67 13.51 -32.33
C GLU A 364 -44.47 14.53 -33.47
N PRO A 365 -44.45 15.86 -33.19
CA PRO A 365 -44.07 16.89 -34.17
C PRO A 365 -42.61 16.74 -34.61
N GLU A 366 -42.28 17.09 -35.86
CA GLU A 366 -40.88 17.09 -36.31
C GLU A 366 -39.97 18.04 -35.50
N ASP A 367 -40.57 19.05 -34.86
CA ASP A 367 -39.89 20.08 -34.06
C ASP A 367 -39.66 19.70 -32.58
N ASP A 368 -40.21 18.58 -32.07
CA ASP A 368 -39.88 18.14 -30.71
C ASP A 368 -38.57 17.33 -30.69
N VAL A 369 -37.72 17.64 -29.71
CA VAL A 369 -36.54 16.86 -29.38
C VAL A 369 -36.94 15.53 -28.73
N GLY A 370 -38.14 15.44 -28.14
CA GLY A 370 -38.62 14.23 -27.47
C GLY A 370 -37.64 13.77 -26.40
N LEU A 371 -37.25 14.67 -25.49
CA LEU A 371 -36.35 14.40 -24.38
C LEU A 371 -36.89 15.11 -23.13
N SER A 372 -36.86 14.44 -21.97
CA SER A 372 -37.27 15.07 -20.72
C SER A 372 -36.40 16.30 -20.42
N SER A 373 -36.94 17.28 -19.68
CA SER A 373 -36.17 18.44 -19.25
C SER A 373 -34.89 18.04 -18.48
N ARG A 374 -34.94 16.91 -17.76
CA ARG A 374 -33.78 16.37 -17.03
C ARG A 374 -32.74 15.75 -17.97
N ALA A 375 -33.15 15.06 -19.03
CA ALA A 375 -32.23 14.57 -20.05
C ALA A 375 -31.57 15.73 -20.81
N GLN A 376 -32.33 16.79 -21.12
CA GLN A 376 -31.80 18.02 -21.73
C GLN A 376 -30.78 18.74 -20.83
N GLU A 377 -31.07 18.86 -19.52
CA GLU A 377 -30.10 19.36 -18.53
C GLU A 377 -28.79 18.55 -18.51
N ILE A 378 -28.86 17.22 -18.58
CA ILE A 378 -27.67 16.37 -18.56
C ILE A 378 -26.87 16.54 -19.87
N LEU A 379 -27.54 16.55 -21.03
CA LEU A 379 -26.90 16.78 -22.33
C LEU A 379 -26.17 18.12 -22.41
N GLN A 380 -26.72 19.18 -21.82
CA GLN A 380 -26.10 20.51 -21.81
C GLN A 380 -24.68 20.53 -21.23
N TYR A 381 -24.38 19.61 -20.29
CA TYR A 381 -23.06 19.44 -19.67
C TYR A 381 -22.40 18.10 -20.02
N LEU A 382 -22.98 17.32 -20.95
CA LEU A 382 -22.42 16.04 -21.39
C LEU A 382 -21.19 16.26 -22.25
N HIS A 383 -21.22 17.25 -23.14
CA HIS A 383 -20.17 17.46 -24.12
C HIS A 383 -19.26 18.63 -23.77
N LYS A 384 -17.99 18.54 -24.18
CA LYS A 384 -17.11 19.70 -24.20
C LYS A 384 -17.61 20.68 -25.26
N PRO A 385 -17.76 21.99 -24.96
CA PRO A 385 -18.09 22.96 -25.99
C PRO A 385 -16.98 23.01 -27.06
N PRO A 386 -17.32 23.26 -28.34
CA PRO A 386 -16.33 23.40 -29.41
C PRO A 386 -15.36 24.54 -29.09
N GLU A 387 -14.06 24.29 -29.25
CA GLU A 387 -13.02 25.32 -29.02
C GLU A 387 -12.95 26.27 -30.22
N GLU A 388 -13.10 27.57 -29.97
CA GLU A 388 -13.00 28.61 -31.00
C GLU A 388 -11.62 28.56 -31.70
N GLY A 389 -11.59 28.02 -32.92
CA GLY A 389 -10.41 28.01 -33.80
C GLY A 389 -9.99 26.65 -34.38
N GLN A 390 -10.58 25.52 -33.98
CA GLN A 390 -10.30 24.20 -34.58
C GLN A 390 -11.19 23.93 -35.79
N SER A 391 -10.87 24.55 -36.92
CA SER A 391 -11.61 24.41 -38.19
C SER A 391 -11.20 23.19 -39.05
N ASP A 392 -10.24 22.37 -38.60
CA ASP A 392 -9.70 21.21 -39.34
C ASP A 392 -10.32 19.86 -38.91
N THR A 393 -11.21 19.84 -37.93
CA THR A 393 -11.85 18.62 -37.41
C THR A 393 -13.32 18.52 -37.79
N LEU A 394 -13.72 17.35 -38.29
CA LEU A 394 -15.07 17.05 -38.77
C LEU A 394 -16.05 16.75 -37.62
N PHE A 395 -16.04 17.52 -36.54
CA PHE A 395 -17.02 17.32 -35.46
C PHE A 395 -18.43 17.72 -35.91
N LEU A 396 -19.46 17.13 -35.29
CA LEU A 396 -20.81 17.70 -35.36
C LEU A 396 -20.83 19.13 -34.81
N ASP A 397 -21.41 20.06 -35.57
CA ASP A 397 -21.51 21.48 -35.23
C ASP A 397 -22.45 21.79 -34.03
N PHE A 398 -23.14 20.77 -33.48
CA PHE A 398 -24.07 20.91 -32.36
C PHE A 398 -23.85 19.83 -31.29
N THR A 399 -24.00 20.23 -30.03
CA THR A 399 -23.98 19.34 -28.85
C THR A 399 -25.38 19.08 -28.30
N MET A 400 -26.29 20.05 -28.43
CA MET A 400 -27.69 19.95 -28.05
C MET A 400 -28.55 19.76 -29.31
N PRO A 401 -29.31 18.66 -29.44
CA PRO A 401 -30.22 18.48 -30.55
C PRO A 401 -31.47 19.37 -30.41
N SER A 402 -31.84 20.04 -31.49
CA SER A 402 -32.99 20.96 -31.57
C SER A 402 -34.28 20.29 -32.04
N ASN A 403 -34.17 19.07 -32.58
CA ASN A 403 -35.28 18.28 -33.13
C ASN A 403 -34.92 16.78 -33.12
N ALA A 404 -35.91 15.92 -33.40
CA ALA A 404 -35.72 14.46 -33.42
C ALA A 404 -34.68 13.96 -34.45
N LYS A 405 -34.46 14.69 -35.56
CA LYS A 405 -33.45 14.33 -36.58
C LYS A 405 -32.04 14.58 -36.06
N GLU A 406 -31.78 15.75 -35.49
CA GLU A 406 -30.52 16.08 -34.79
C GLU A 406 -30.24 15.13 -33.62
N ARG A 407 -31.26 14.75 -32.84
CA ARG A 407 -31.13 13.74 -31.77
C ARG A 407 -30.63 12.41 -32.32
N THR A 408 -31.22 11.96 -33.42
CA THR A 408 -30.86 10.71 -34.08
C THR A 408 -29.43 10.78 -34.65
N TYR A 409 -29.08 11.87 -35.33
CA TYR A 409 -27.72 12.08 -35.86
C TYR A 409 -26.64 12.08 -34.77
N LEU A 410 -26.89 12.74 -33.63
CA LEU A 410 -26.00 12.72 -32.48
C LEU A 410 -25.87 11.29 -31.91
N GLY A 411 -26.98 10.55 -31.78
CA GLY A 411 -26.95 9.14 -31.39
C GLY A 411 -26.11 8.26 -32.33
N LEU A 412 -26.25 8.44 -33.64
CA LEU A 412 -25.52 7.66 -34.65
C LEU A 412 -24.01 7.94 -34.65
N THR A 413 -23.58 9.20 -34.56
CA THR A 413 -22.13 9.52 -34.50
C THR A 413 -21.49 9.00 -33.22
N HIS A 414 -22.17 9.10 -32.07
CA HIS A 414 -21.72 8.45 -30.84
C HIS A 414 -21.64 6.92 -31.01
N GLY A 415 -22.67 6.28 -31.59
CA GLY A 415 -22.67 4.83 -31.79
C GLY A 415 -21.53 4.34 -32.68
N ARG A 416 -21.20 5.05 -33.76
CA ARG A 416 -20.07 4.70 -34.62
C ARG A 416 -18.73 4.82 -33.93
N GLU A 417 -18.49 5.92 -33.20
CA GLU A 417 -17.28 6.09 -32.39
C GLU A 417 -17.16 4.97 -31.35
N ALA A 418 -18.26 4.54 -30.72
CA ALA A 418 -18.24 3.35 -29.86
C ALA A 418 -17.77 2.09 -30.60
N GLY A 419 -18.25 1.86 -31.83
CA GLY A 419 -17.76 0.81 -32.73
C GLY A 419 -16.25 0.90 -32.98
N VAL A 420 -15.75 2.07 -33.39
CA VAL A 420 -14.32 2.35 -33.64
C VAL A 420 -13.46 2.06 -32.39
N GLN A 421 -13.90 2.53 -31.21
CA GLN A 421 -13.18 2.28 -29.95
C GLN A 421 -13.12 0.78 -29.59
N TYR A 422 -14.19 0.00 -29.86
CA TYR A 422 -14.16 -1.45 -29.67
C TYR A 422 -13.29 -2.18 -30.70
N GLU A 423 -13.26 -1.74 -31.96
CA GLU A 423 -12.37 -2.31 -32.98
C GLU A 423 -10.90 -2.06 -32.67
N GLU A 424 -10.57 -0.86 -32.19
CA GLU A 424 -9.21 -0.51 -31.75
C GLU A 424 -8.83 -1.31 -30.49
N ALA A 425 -9.72 -1.48 -29.52
CA ALA A 425 -9.49 -2.36 -28.37
C ALA A 425 -9.24 -3.82 -28.80
N LEU A 426 -10.01 -4.35 -29.76
CA LEU A 426 -9.79 -5.66 -30.36
C LEU A 426 -8.47 -5.73 -31.14
N ARG A 427 -8.05 -4.64 -31.82
CA ARG A 427 -6.77 -4.58 -32.54
C ARG A 427 -5.60 -4.64 -31.56
N GLN A 428 -5.62 -3.83 -30.50
CA GLN A 428 -4.62 -3.84 -29.43
C GLN A 428 -4.53 -5.22 -28.76
N GLN A 429 -5.68 -5.87 -28.52
CA GLN A 429 -5.73 -7.23 -27.98
C GLN A 429 -5.05 -8.25 -28.91
N ARG A 430 -5.32 -8.19 -30.22
CA ARG A 430 -4.70 -9.09 -31.22
C ARG A 430 -3.19 -8.88 -31.36
N MET A 431 -2.70 -7.64 -31.20
CA MET A 431 -1.26 -7.34 -31.29
C MET A 431 -0.46 -7.81 -30.06
N CYS A 432 -1.09 -7.97 -28.90
CA CYS A 432 -0.42 -8.47 -27.71
C CYS A 432 -0.50 -10.01 -27.63
N ARG A 433 0.67 -10.68 -27.76
CA ARG A 433 0.81 -12.15 -27.72
C ARG A 433 0.15 -12.83 -26.52
N ASP A 434 0.13 -12.17 -25.36
CA ASP A 434 -0.42 -12.76 -24.13
C ASP A 434 -1.90 -12.48 -23.94
N LEU A 435 -2.40 -11.33 -24.43
CA LEU A 435 -3.81 -10.96 -24.34
C LEU A 435 -4.66 -11.60 -25.44
N SER A 436 -4.09 -11.88 -26.61
CA SER A 436 -4.75 -12.59 -27.71
C SER A 436 -5.15 -14.03 -27.35
N LYS A 437 -4.42 -14.66 -26.42
CA LYS A 437 -4.74 -15.98 -25.85
C LYS A 437 -5.93 -15.97 -24.86
N ARG A 438 -6.44 -14.80 -24.45
CA ARG A 438 -7.39 -14.67 -23.33
C ARG A 438 -8.84 -14.62 -23.80
N GLN A 439 -9.48 -15.79 -23.87
CA GLN A 439 -10.83 -15.92 -24.40
C GLN A 439 -11.86 -14.97 -23.75
N ALA A 440 -11.89 -14.86 -22.41
CA ALA A 440 -12.83 -13.98 -21.70
C ALA A 440 -12.68 -12.50 -22.08
N LEU A 441 -11.45 -12.04 -22.39
CA LEU A 441 -11.22 -10.69 -22.89
C LEU A 441 -11.77 -10.54 -24.32
N THR A 442 -11.46 -11.50 -25.19
CA THR A 442 -11.99 -11.55 -26.56
C THR A 442 -13.52 -11.52 -26.59
N ASP A 443 -14.17 -12.29 -25.72
CA ASP A 443 -15.62 -12.44 -25.68
C ASP A 443 -16.32 -11.14 -25.25
N VAL A 444 -15.79 -10.46 -24.23
CA VAL A 444 -16.34 -9.16 -23.77
C VAL A 444 -16.18 -8.06 -24.80
N LEU A 445 -15.01 -7.95 -25.44
CA LEU A 445 -14.77 -6.95 -26.47
C LEU A 445 -15.64 -7.19 -27.72
N ARG A 446 -15.81 -8.46 -28.13
CA ARG A 446 -16.73 -8.83 -29.22
C ARG A 446 -18.19 -8.61 -28.86
N ALA A 447 -18.61 -8.87 -27.62
CA ALA A 447 -19.98 -8.63 -27.18
C ALA A 447 -20.34 -7.14 -27.27
N GLY A 448 -19.44 -6.24 -26.84
CA GLY A 448 -19.63 -4.79 -26.99
C GLY A 448 -19.74 -4.38 -28.46
N HIS A 449 -18.80 -4.81 -29.32
CA HIS A 449 -18.81 -4.51 -30.76
C HIS A 449 -20.05 -5.06 -31.48
N ALA A 450 -20.48 -6.29 -31.18
CA ALA A 450 -21.68 -6.88 -31.75
C ALA A 450 -22.96 -6.16 -31.28
N SER A 451 -23.01 -5.75 -30.00
CA SER A 451 -24.15 -5.02 -29.43
C SER A 451 -24.36 -3.67 -30.14
N ILE A 452 -23.29 -2.90 -30.37
CA ILE A 452 -23.42 -1.59 -31.02
C ILE A 452 -23.71 -1.71 -32.52
N ASN A 453 -23.12 -2.69 -33.21
CA ASN A 453 -23.44 -2.94 -34.62
C ASN A 453 -24.91 -3.36 -34.80
N SER A 454 -25.45 -4.16 -33.89
CA SER A 454 -26.88 -4.52 -33.90
C SER A 454 -27.79 -3.31 -33.68
N LEU A 455 -27.39 -2.34 -32.86
CA LEU A 455 -28.15 -1.10 -32.64
C LEU A 455 -28.11 -0.16 -33.86
N LEU A 456 -26.96 -0.09 -34.55
CA LEU A 456 -26.79 0.76 -35.72
C LEU A 456 -27.42 0.18 -37.00
N GLN A 457 -27.66 -1.14 -37.06
CA GLN A 457 -28.26 -1.82 -38.20
C GLN A 457 -29.67 -1.28 -38.53
N ASP A 458 -30.45 -0.91 -37.52
CA ASP A 458 -31.80 -0.36 -37.69
C ASP A 458 -31.82 1.03 -38.38
N PHE A 459 -30.65 1.65 -38.59
CA PHE A 459 -30.49 3.02 -39.12
C PHE A 459 -29.63 3.07 -40.40
N GLU A 460 -29.41 1.93 -41.08
CA GLU A 460 -28.55 1.82 -42.27
C GLU A 460 -28.86 2.84 -43.39
N GLU A 461 -30.12 3.18 -43.65
CA GLU A 461 -30.51 4.14 -44.69
C GLU A 461 -30.11 5.60 -44.37
N GLN A 462 -30.00 5.96 -43.09
CA GLN A 462 -29.58 7.30 -42.64
C GLN A 462 -28.05 7.41 -42.50
N ASN A 463 -27.34 6.30 -42.72
CA ASN A 463 -25.93 6.15 -42.38
C ASN A 463 -25.01 6.78 -43.44
N ASP A 464 -25.36 6.67 -44.73
CA ASP A 464 -24.49 7.00 -45.87
C ASP A 464 -24.05 8.47 -45.95
N LEU A 465 -24.93 9.42 -45.63
CA LEU A 465 -24.62 10.86 -45.71
C LEU A 465 -23.82 11.39 -44.50
N MET A 466 -23.96 10.72 -43.35
CA MET A 466 -23.38 11.19 -42.09
C MET A 466 -22.01 10.59 -41.78
N ALA A 467 -21.47 9.70 -42.64
CA ALA A 467 -20.22 8.94 -42.45
C ALA A 467 -18.94 9.79 -42.26
N ILE A 468 -19.07 11.12 -42.31
CA ILE A 468 -17.98 12.10 -42.32
C ILE A 468 -17.75 12.70 -40.91
N PHE A 469 -18.77 12.73 -40.03
CA PHE A 469 -18.71 13.50 -38.79
C PHE A 469 -18.34 12.69 -37.54
N ASP A 470 -17.41 13.23 -36.75
CA ASP A 470 -17.05 12.78 -35.40
C ASP A 470 -18.04 13.32 -34.35
N PRO A 471 -18.38 12.55 -33.30
CA PRO A 471 -19.20 13.04 -32.20
C PRO A 471 -18.44 14.02 -31.29
N PRO A 472 -19.12 14.98 -30.66
CA PRO A 472 -18.49 15.90 -29.71
C PRO A 472 -17.95 15.13 -28.47
N PRO A 473 -16.81 15.54 -27.88
CA PRO A 473 -16.19 14.80 -26.78
C PRO A 473 -17.04 14.76 -25.52
N ILE A 474 -17.24 13.57 -24.93
CA ILE A 474 -17.95 13.38 -23.67
C ILE A 474 -17.08 13.84 -22.49
N MET A 475 -17.64 14.70 -21.64
CA MET A 475 -17.03 15.18 -20.40
C MET A 475 -17.12 14.10 -19.31
N PRO A 476 -16.00 13.68 -18.70
CA PRO A 476 -16.01 12.73 -17.60
C PRO A 476 -16.63 13.37 -16.35
N SER A 477 -17.60 12.69 -15.73
CA SER A 477 -18.22 13.13 -14.48
C SER A 477 -18.52 11.93 -13.60
N THR A 478 -18.51 12.13 -12.27
CA THR A 478 -18.88 11.10 -11.30
C THR A 478 -19.56 11.69 -10.08
N LYS A 479 -20.53 10.96 -9.54
CA LYS A 479 -21.20 11.29 -8.27
C LYS A 479 -20.46 10.73 -7.04
N ILE A 480 -19.43 9.90 -7.23
CA ILE A 480 -18.76 9.16 -6.15
C ILE A 480 -17.28 9.54 -6.07
N GLN A 481 -16.89 10.14 -4.95
CA GLN A 481 -15.48 10.40 -4.61
C GLN A 481 -14.88 9.19 -3.88
N LEU A 482 -13.80 8.62 -4.44
CA LEU A 482 -13.06 7.54 -3.81
C LEU A 482 -12.26 8.05 -2.60
N THR A 483 -12.40 7.40 -1.45
CA THR A 483 -11.61 7.68 -0.24
C THR A 483 -10.69 6.50 0.07
N LEU A 484 -9.38 6.76 0.20
CA LEU A 484 -8.40 5.73 0.54
C LEU A 484 -8.61 5.19 1.95
N ALA A 485 -8.57 3.86 2.10
CA ALA A 485 -8.64 3.21 3.40
C ALA A 485 -7.21 2.95 3.93
N THR A 486 -6.78 3.75 4.90
CA THR A 486 -5.47 3.57 5.55
C THR A 486 -5.39 2.25 6.33
N PRO A 487 -4.19 1.64 6.46
CA PRO A 487 -4.01 0.41 7.23
C PRO A 487 -4.31 0.62 8.72
N ASP A 488 -5.35 -0.03 9.23
CA ASP A 488 -5.70 -0.02 10.65
C ASP A 488 -4.91 -1.08 11.43
N PHE A 489 -3.69 -0.71 11.81
CA PHE A 489 -2.80 -1.54 12.64
C PHE A 489 -3.41 -1.93 13.99
N THR A 490 -4.42 -1.19 14.48
CA THR A 490 -4.98 -1.37 15.82
C THR A 490 -5.99 -2.51 15.93
N ARG A 491 -6.53 -3.00 14.79
CA ARG A 491 -7.46 -4.15 14.74
C ARG A 491 -6.78 -5.49 15.02
N HIS A 492 -5.49 -5.59 14.71
CA HIS A 492 -4.72 -6.83 14.76
C HIS A 492 -3.62 -6.76 15.82
N ARG A 493 -3.97 -6.35 17.04
CA ARG A 493 -3.00 -6.22 18.15
C ARG A 493 -2.31 -7.56 18.42
N VAL A 494 -1.04 -7.49 18.78
CA VAL A 494 -0.20 -8.63 19.12
C VAL A 494 0.45 -8.36 20.46
N ASP A 495 0.48 -9.38 21.32
CA ASP A 495 1.22 -9.34 22.58
C ASP A 495 2.72 -9.55 22.31
N ASP A 496 3.56 -8.82 23.02
CA ASP A 496 5.02 -8.91 22.88
C ASP A 496 5.53 -10.31 23.24
N ALA A 497 5.97 -11.08 22.23
CA ALA A 497 6.53 -12.42 22.43
C ALA A 497 7.71 -12.46 23.43
N PHE A 498 8.42 -11.34 23.61
CA PHE A 498 9.58 -11.21 24.50
C PHE A 498 9.28 -10.33 25.72
N HIS A 499 8.01 -10.28 26.15
CA HIS A 499 7.55 -9.49 27.30
C HIS A 499 8.39 -9.70 28.58
N ALA A 500 8.88 -10.92 28.84
CA ALA A 500 9.67 -11.24 30.02
C ALA A 500 11.00 -10.46 30.12
N LEU A 501 11.59 -10.01 29.00
CA LEU A 501 12.78 -9.13 28.98
C LEU A 501 12.51 -7.71 29.55
N GLY A 502 11.34 -7.44 30.10
CA GLY A 502 10.98 -6.18 30.75
C GLY A 502 10.34 -5.13 29.82
N PRO A 503 9.88 -4.00 30.39
CA PRO A 503 9.25 -2.90 29.63
C PRO A 503 10.14 -2.32 28.52
N VAL A 504 9.63 -2.29 27.28
CA VAL A 504 10.32 -1.71 26.11
C VAL A 504 10.67 -0.22 26.28
N SER A 505 10.03 0.48 27.21
CA SER A 505 10.39 1.85 27.60
C SER A 505 11.78 1.95 28.23
N SER A 506 12.30 0.88 28.82
CA SER A 506 13.60 0.82 29.51
C SER A 506 14.52 -0.26 28.93
N PHE A 507 14.00 -1.47 28.72
CA PHE A 507 14.71 -2.67 28.31
C PHE A 507 14.61 -2.89 26.79
N SER A 508 15.27 -2.02 26.03
CA SER A 508 15.29 -2.00 24.57
C SER A 508 16.72 -2.00 24.04
N ALA A 509 16.96 -2.53 22.84
CA ALA A 509 18.27 -2.48 22.18
C ALA A 509 18.82 -1.05 21.99
N LYS A 510 17.94 -0.04 21.94
CA LYS A 510 18.34 1.39 21.85
C LYS A 510 18.86 1.98 23.17
N LYS A 511 18.87 1.20 24.26
CA LYS A 511 19.29 1.61 25.60
C LYS A 511 20.31 0.61 26.13
N THR A 512 21.32 1.11 26.82
CA THR A 512 22.39 0.33 27.43
C THR A 512 22.35 0.47 28.95
N TRP A 513 22.62 -0.61 29.67
CA TRP A 513 22.72 -0.65 31.13
C TRP A 513 23.87 -1.55 31.57
N THR A 514 24.26 -1.48 32.84
CA THR A 514 25.27 -2.37 33.43
C THR A 514 24.73 -3.78 33.63
N ALA A 515 25.63 -4.77 33.68
CA ALA A 515 25.30 -6.12 34.13
C ALA A 515 24.60 -6.11 35.50
N PRO A 516 23.62 -6.99 35.77
CA PRO A 516 22.87 -7.02 37.02
C PRO A 516 23.76 -7.08 38.26
N ARG A 517 23.61 -6.09 39.15
CA ARG A 517 24.39 -5.96 40.38
C ARG A 517 23.56 -6.44 41.58
N PRO A 518 24.03 -7.42 42.37
CA PRO A 518 23.37 -7.81 43.61
C PRO A 518 23.64 -6.77 44.71
N ILE A 519 22.56 -6.27 45.31
CA ILE A 519 22.58 -5.36 46.46
C ILE A 519 21.99 -6.11 47.65
N LEU A 520 22.75 -6.18 48.75
CA LEU A 520 22.33 -6.81 50.00
C LEU A 520 22.31 -5.76 51.11
N LEU A 521 21.13 -5.48 51.66
CA LEU A 521 20.93 -4.52 52.73
C LEU A 521 20.43 -5.23 53.98
N LYS A 522 21.28 -5.25 55.01
CA LYS A 522 20.90 -5.70 56.36
C LYS A 522 20.49 -4.50 57.21
N LYS A 523 19.21 -4.43 57.54
CA LYS A 523 18.63 -3.38 58.38
C LYS A 523 19.22 -3.47 59.79
N THR A 524 19.42 -2.31 60.42
CA THR A 524 19.95 -2.20 61.79
C THR A 524 18.99 -1.35 62.61
N GLU A 525 18.80 -1.67 63.90
CA GLU A 525 17.86 -0.97 64.80
C GLU A 525 18.01 0.56 64.84
N ARG A 526 19.19 1.09 64.50
CA ARG A 526 19.54 2.52 64.54
C ARG A 526 19.54 3.23 63.19
N GLN A 527 19.42 2.54 62.05
CA GLN A 527 19.50 3.15 60.72
C GLN A 527 18.53 2.51 59.73
N GLY A 528 17.76 3.34 59.02
CA GLY A 528 16.95 2.91 57.88
C GLY A 528 17.82 2.50 56.68
N LEU A 529 17.18 1.94 55.65
CA LEU A 529 17.89 1.51 54.43
C LEU A 529 18.57 2.68 53.70
N GLY A 530 17.97 3.87 53.76
CA GLY A 530 18.54 5.14 53.29
C GLY A 530 18.51 5.31 51.77
N PHE A 531 17.39 4.93 51.15
CA PHE A 531 17.10 5.21 49.74
C PHE A 531 15.61 5.43 49.55
N SER A 532 15.24 6.06 48.43
CA SER A 532 13.85 6.21 47.97
C SER A 532 13.69 5.67 46.55
N VAL A 533 12.46 5.34 46.17
CA VAL A 533 12.13 4.76 44.85
C VAL A 533 11.11 5.61 44.11
N ARG A 534 11.15 5.59 42.77
CA ARG A 534 10.28 6.34 41.86
C ARG A 534 9.97 5.52 40.60
N GLY A 535 9.00 5.99 39.82
CA GLY A 535 8.51 5.24 38.66
C GLY A 535 7.55 4.12 39.07
N ASP A 536 7.04 3.42 38.06
CA ASP A 536 6.00 2.40 38.21
C ASP A 536 6.47 1.07 37.59
N ALA A 537 6.38 0.90 36.26
CA ALA A 537 6.96 -0.27 35.57
C ALA A 537 8.01 0.17 34.51
N PRO A 538 9.33 0.05 34.78
CA PRO A 538 9.95 -0.44 36.01
C PRO A 538 10.11 0.65 37.10
N VAL A 539 10.30 0.23 38.34
CA VAL A 539 10.71 1.09 39.47
C VAL A 539 12.22 1.34 39.42
N ALA A 540 12.62 2.58 39.69
CA ALA A 540 14.02 3.01 39.78
C ALA A 540 14.30 3.73 41.10
N ILE A 541 15.58 3.79 41.49
CA ILE A 541 16.05 4.51 42.68
C ILE A 541 15.96 6.03 42.41
N ALA A 542 15.31 6.73 43.33
CA ALA A 542 15.03 8.17 43.23
C ALA A 542 16.11 9.02 43.89
N ALA A 543 16.63 8.57 45.03
CA ALA A 543 17.75 9.17 45.76
C ALA A 543 18.33 8.12 46.71
N VAL A 544 19.61 8.26 47.03
CA VAL A 544 20.34 7.47 48.03
C VAL A 544 20.93 8.44 49.05
N ASP A 545 20.71 8.19 50.34
CA ASP A 545 21.14 9.10 51.39
C ASP A 545 22.66 8.94 51.64
N PRO A 546 23.44 10.04 51.75
CA PRO A 546 24.87 9.94 52.06
C PRO A 546 25.14 9.26 53.41
N GLY A 547 26.09 8.33 53.45
CA GLY A 547 26.42 7.54 54.64
C GLY A 547 25.36 6.48 55.01
N SER A 548 24.44 6.15 54.09
CA SER A 548 23.41 5.12 54.29
C SER A 548 23.93 3.68 54.18
N LEU A 549 23.06 2.72 54.52
CA LEU A 549 23.28 1.32 54.17
C LEU A 549 23.25 1.12 52.65
N ALA A 550 22.35 1.80 51.94
CA ALA A 550 22.23 1.76 50.48
C ALA A 550 23.49 2.23 49.74
N GLU A 551 24.04 3.39 50.11
CA GLU A 551 25.28 3.91 49.51
C GLU A 551 26.45 2.95 49.73
N ARG A 552 26.62 2.44 50.97
CA ARG A 552 27.66 1.45 51.31
C ARG A 552 27.53 0.12 50.56
N ALA A 553 26.32 -0.26 50.17
CA ALA A 553 26.08 -1.45 49.35
C ALA A 553 26.25 -1.20 47.85
N GLY A 554 26.56 0.04 47.44
CA GLY A 554 26.78 0.41 46.04
C GLY A 554 25.51 0.71 45.25
N LEU A 555 24.37 0.96 45.92
CA LEU A 555 23.16 1.44 45.26
C LEU A 555 23.35 2.89 44.80
N GLN A 556 22.91 3.22 43.60
CA GLN A 556 23.08 4.53 42.97
C GLN A 556 21.74 5.14 42.56
N GLU A 557 21.70 6.47 42.45
CA GLU A 557 20.54 7.16 41.87
C GLU A 557 20.33 6.70 40.42
N ASN A 558 19.07 6.50 40.01
CA ASN A 558 18.67 6.00 38.69
C ASN A 558 18.92 4.52 38.42
N ASP A 559 19.47 3.75 39.37
CA ASP A 559 19.46 2.28 39.30
C ASP A 559 18.02 1.76 39.12
N ILE A 560 17.80 0.85 38.18
CA ILE A 560 16.50 0.21 37.93
C ILE A 560 16.47 -1.11 38.70
N VAL A 561 15.41 -1.32 39.51
CA VAL A 561 15.24 -2.56 40.26
C VAL A 561 14.69 -3.63 39.32
N VAL A 562 15.41 -4.74 39.14
CA VAL A 562 15.00 -5.85 38.26
C VAL A 562 14.48 -7.06 39.02
N ALA A 563 14.98 -7.32 40.23
CA ALA A 563 14.43 -8.38 41.09
C ALA A 563 14.55 -8.03 42.58
N ILE A 564 13.64 -8.58 43.40
CA ILE A 564 13.67 -8.52 44.87
C ILE A 564 13.43 -9.94 45.40
N GLY A 565 14.31 -10.43 46.30
CA GLY A 565 14.18 -11.77 46.89
C GLY A 565 14.19 -12.92 45.87
N GLY A 566 14.73 -12.70 44.67
CA GLY A 566 14.68 -13.65 43.54
C GLY A 566 13.43 -13.55 42.67
N GLN A 567 12.45 -12.72 43.02
CA GLN A 567 11.28 -12.44 42.18
C GLN A 567 11.57 -11.29 41.20
N ASP A 568 11.28 -11.48 39.91
CA ASP A 568 11.31 -10.41 38.89
C ASP A 568 10.28 -9.31 39.23
N VAL A 569 10.74 -8.06 39.23
CA VAL A 569 9.92 -6.87 39.51
C VAL A 569 9.88 -5.86 38.36
N LYS A 570 10.45 -6.17 37.18
CA LYS A 570 10.55 -5.27 36.00
C LYS A 570 9.20 -4.71 35.55
N TRP A 571 8.12 -5.48 35.78
CA TRP A 571 6.73 -5.12 35.44
C TRP A 571 5.83 -4.85 36.67
N MET A 572 6.36 -4.93 37.89
CA MET A 572 5.56 -4.66 39.09
C MET A 572 5.32 -3.17 39.27
N PRO A 573 4.08 -2.73 39.59
CA PRO A 573 3.81 -1.33 39.88
C PRO A 573 4.44 -0.89 41.22
N HIS A 574 4.60 0.42 41.39
CA HIS A 574 5.28 1.07 42.50
C HIS A 574 4.93 0.47 43.88
N ASP A 575 3.64 0.42 44.20
CA ASP A 575 3.13 -0.05 45.49
C ASP A 575 3.49 -1.52 45.79
N ARG A 576 3.58 -2.36 44.75
CA ARG A 576 3.96 -3.77 44.88
C ARG A 576 5.45 -3.94 45.11
N VAL A 577 6.29 -3.13 44.46
CA VAL A 577 7.74 -3.10 44.73
C VAL A 577 8.00 -2.59 46.15
N VAL A 578 7.31 -1.54 46.60
CA VAL A 578 7.41 -1.03 47.97
C VAL A 578 6.92 -2.07 49.00
N ALA A 579 5.87 -2.84 48.69
CA ALA A 579 5.43 -3.95 49.53
C ALA A 579 6.50 -5.05 49.63
N ALA A 580 7.06 -5.52 48.50
CA ALA A 580 8.11 -6.54 48.49
C ALA A 580 9.39 -6.11 49.25
N ILE A 581 9.77 -4.82 49.15
CA ILE A 581 10.86 -4.22 49.94
C ILE A 581 10.58 -4.32 51.45
N ARG A 582 9.33 -4.08 51.87
CA ARG A 582 8.92 -4.13 53.30
C ARG A 582 8.78 -5.57 53.80
N GLU A 583 8.26 -6.48 52.98
CA GLU A 583 8.10 -7.91 53.28
C GLU A 583 9.45 -8.64 53.43
N SER A 584 10.51 -8.13 52.82
CA SER A 584 11.90 -8.61 52.99
C SER A 584 12.45 -8.41 54.42
N GLY A 585 11.76 -7.67 55.29
CA GLY A 585 12.07 -7.54 56.71
C GLY A 585 13.43 -6.89 56.97
N ASP A 586 14.33 -7.61 57.65
CA ASP A 586 15.64 -7.10 58.06
C ASP A 586 16.77 -7.44 57.08
N CYS A 587 16.51 -8.26 56.05
CA CYS A 587 17.52 -8.66 55.04
C CYS A 587 16.93 -8.51 53.63
N LEU A 588 17.12 -7.35 53.03
CA LEU A 588 16.68 -7.06 51.67
C LEU A 588 17.77 -7.45 50.67
N HIS A 589 17.46 -8.44 49.84
CA HIS A 589 18.26 -8.79 48.67
C HIS A 589 17.54 -8.31 47.41
N MET A 590 18.21 -7.53 46.58
CA MET A 590 17.69 -7.06 45.30
C MET A 590 18.76 -7.08 44.21
N MET A 591 18.32 -7.22 42.97
CA MET A 591 19.16 -7.06 41.77
C MET A 591 18.80 -5.73 41.12
N VAL A 592 19.81 -4.95 40.74
CA VAL A 592 19.64 -3.67 40.05
C VAL A 592 20.51 -3.58 38.80
N VAL A 593 20.07 -2.79 37.82
CA VAL A 593 20.88 -2.40 36.65
C VAL A 593 20.99 -0.88 36.57
N SER A 594 22.18 -0.38 36.22
CA SER A 594 22.44 1.06 36.13
C SER A 594 22.33 1.50 34.67
N PRO A 595 21.42 2.42 34.30
CA PRO A 595 21.37 2.95 32.94
C PRO A 595 22.68 3.64 32.58
N LEU A 596 23.33 3.19 31.51
CA LEU A 596 24.54 3.82 31.00
C LEU A 596 24.13 5.04 30.17
N GLN A 597 24.64 6.22 30.54
CA GLN A 597 24.45 7.42 29.72
C GLN A 597 25.09 7.20 28.35
N ALA A 598 24.35 7.47 27.28
CA ALA A 598 24.92 7.51 25.94
C ALA A 598 26.05 8.57 25.93
N PRO A 599 27.24 8.26 25.39
CA PRO A 599 28.35 9.22 25.39
C PRO A 599 27.96 10.52 24.66
N PRO A 600 28.35 11.70 25.17
CA PRO A 600 27.79 13.00 24.78
C PRO A 600 28.05 13.44 23.32
N TYR A 601 28.74 12.64 22.52
CA TYR A 601 29.08 12.93 21.12
C TYR A 601 27.89 12.89 20.14
N TYR A 602 26.73 12.35 20.52
CA TYR A 602 25.59 12.17 19.61
C TYR A 602 24.74 13.42 19.34
N HIS A 603 25.00 14.56 19.98
CA HIS A 603 24.23 15.79 19.76
C HIS A 603 24.72 16.69 18.60
N GLN A 604 25.77 16.31 17.87
CA GLN A 604 26.44 17.22 16.91
C GLN A 604 26.37 16.86 15.42
N LEU A 605 25.56 15.85 15.03
CA LEU A 605 25.34 15.47 13.62
C LEU A 605 23.95 15.83 13.05
N SER A 606 23.09 16.51 13.81
CA SER A 606 21.74 16.91 13.37
C SER A 606 21.68 18.28 12.66
N LYS A 607 22.82 18.91 12.33
CA LYS A 607 22.90 20.16 11.54
C LYS A 607 24.12 20.23 10.60
N CYS A 608 24.19 19.33 9.60
CA CYS A 608 24.98 19.56 8.39
C CYS A 608 24.06 19.66 7.17
N LYS A 609 24.35 20.62 6.28
CA LYS A 609 23.48 21.02 5.17
C LYS A 609 23.73 20.13 3.94
N SER A 610 22.66 19.83 3.20
CA SER A 610 22.64 19.51 1.76
C SER A 610 23.78 18.63 1.22
N LEU A 611 23.59 17.30 1.25
CA LEU A 611 24.36 16.37 0.40
C LEU A 611 23.80 16.39 -1.03
N LYS A 612 24.19 17.41 -1.79
CA LYS A 612 24.56 17.21 -3.20
C LYS A 612 26.06 16.94 -3.20
N ASP A 613 26.50 16.08 -4.11
CA ASP A 613 27.88 15.58 -4.22
C ASP A 613 28.32 14.65 -3.07
N LEU A 614 27.89 13.39 -3.13
CA LEU A 614 28.77 12.24 -2.92
C LEU A 614 28.16 10.98 -3.57
N SER A 615 28.44 10.79 -4.87
CA SER A 615 28.19 9.54 -5.57
C SER A 615 29.44 8.65 -5.55
N THR A 616 29.29 7.41 -6.04
CA THR A 616 30.34 6.42 -6.35
C THR A 616 30.88 5.52 -5.21
N HIS A 617 30.49 4.24 -5.30
CA HIS A 617 31.11 3.00 -4.80
C HIS A 617 31.28 2.77 -3.28
N SER A 618 30.55 1.77 -2.76
CA SER A 618 31.15 0.45 -2.45
C SER A 618 30.11 -0.56 -1.95
N THR A 619 29.80 -1.57 -2.78
CA THR A 619 29.18 -2.82 -2.34
C THR A 619 30.25 -3.73 -1.76
N ALA A 620 30.28 -3.89 -0.44
CA ALA A 620 31.22 -4.78 0.23
C ALA A 620 30.68 -6.22 0.28
N SER A 621 31.13 -7.05 -0.65
CA SER A 621 31.05 -8.51 -0.56
C SER A 621 31.97 -9.05 0.53
N SER A 622 31.50 -10.00 1.33
CA SER A 622 32.34 -10.74 2.28
C SER A 622 33.26 -11.71 1.55
N SER A 623 34.57 -11.57 1.76
CA SER A 623 35.56 -12.62 1.46
C SER A 623 36.55 -12.71 2.61
N SER A 624 36.98 -13.94 2.89
CA SER A 624 37.79 -14.30 4.05
C SER A 624 39.28 -14.38 3.70
N GLY A 625 40.12 -14.04 4.68
CA GLY A 625 41.38 -14.77 4.85
C GLY A 625 42.69 -13.99 4.62
N VAL A 626 43.53 -14.11 5.65
CA VAL A 626 45.00 -14.12 5.66
C VAL A 626 45.79 -12.84 5.38
N SER A 627 46.95 -12.79 6.05
CA SER A 627 47.80 -11.64 6.30
C SER A 627 49.16 -11.78 5.61
N SER A 628 49.76 -10.67 5.17
CA SER A 628 51.21 -10.45 5.29
C SER A 628 51.64 -9.01 4.95
N SER A 629 52.53 -8.49 5.78
CA SER A 629 53.54 -7.43 5.58
C SER A 629 53.75 -6.83 4.17
N GLY A 630 53.89 -5.49 4.09
CA GLY A 630 54.49 -4.81 2.93
C GLY A 630 54.52 -3.29 3.06
N SER A 631 55.69 -2.69 3.24
CA SER A 631 55.88 -1.27 3.54
C SER A 631 56.05 -0.36 2.31
N SER A 632 55.70 0.93 2.51
CA SER A 632 56.41 2.14 2.03
C SER A 632 56.12 2.82 0.67
N SER A 633 55.94 4.15 0.80
CA SER A 633 56.46 5.27 -0.03
C SER A 633 55.92 5.62 -1.43
N THR A 634 55.08 6.67 -1.44
CA THR A 634 55.28 7.99 -2.11
C THR A 634 56.05 8.13 -3.44
N ARG A 635 55.35 8.70 -4.46
CA ARG A 635 55.69 9.89 -5.30
C ARG A 635 54.75 9.93 -6.52
N SER A 636 53.89 10.94 -6.74
CA SER A 636 54.13 12.31 -7.23
C SER A 636 54.71 12.43 -8.66
N SER A 637 53.91 12.88 -9.64
CA SER A 637 54.17 14.13 -10.39
C SER A 637 53.10 14.44 -11.46
N LYS A 638 52.85 15.73 -11.68
CA LYS A 638 52.04 16.31 -12.78
C LYS A 638 52.81 16.27 -14.11
N TYR A 639 52.09 16.27 -15.24
CA TYR A 639 52.21 17.14 -16.44
C TYR A 639 50.90 16.89 -17.25
N GLY A 640 50.17 17.87 -17.81
CA GLY A 640 50.54 18.81 -18.89
C GLY A 640 50.22 18.16 -20.26
N SER A 641 49.64 18.80 -21.28
CA SER A 641 49.06 20.15 -21.49
C SER A 641 48.34 20.16 -22.86
N ILE A 642 47.72 21.30 -23.26
CA ILE A 642 47.28 21.64 -24.66
C ILE A 642 46.06 20.84 -25.21
N GLY A 643 45.05 21.40 -25.89
CA GLY A 643 44.66 22.81 -26.09
C GLY A 643 44.44 23.21 -27.56
N THR A 644 43.22 23.62 -27.93
CA THR A 644 42.92 24.44 -29.14
C THR A 644 41.72 25.37 -28.92
N ARG A 645 41.84 26.62 -29.40
CA ARG A 645 40.84 27.72 -29.41
C ARG A 645 40.08 27.69 -30.77
N PHE A 646 39.06 28.51 -31.13
CA PHE A 646 38.86 29.96 -30.95
C PHE A 646 37.39 30.42 -31.21
N ASN A 647 37.13 31.69 -30.85
CA ASN A 647 36.05 32.67 -31.17
C ASN A 647 35.40 32.61 -32.58
N ASP A 648 34.32 33.36 -32.96
CA ASP A 648 33.67 34.63 -32.52
C ASP A 648 32.12 34.49 -32.59
N SER A 649 31.20 35.24 -31.94
CA SER A 649 31.06 36.63 -31.41
C SER A 649 30.29 37.63 -32.31
N SER A 650 29.60 38.59 -31.65
CA SER A 650 28.79 39.73 -32.18
C SER A 650 27.35 39.47 -32.69
N LEU A 651 26.39 40.42 -32.71
CA LEU A 651 25.90 41.40 -31.70
C LEU A 651 24.75 42.25 -32.30
N ASN A 652 23.61 42.42 -31.60
CA ASN A 652 22.82 43.67 -31.42
C ASN A 652 21.48 43.32 -30.73
N ASN A 653 21.02 43.90 -29.61
CA ASN A 653 20.87 45.29 -29.13
C ASN A 653 19.76 46.13 -29.79
N ASN A 654 18.64 46.27 -29.08
CA ASN A 654 18.12 47.53 -28.53
C ASN A 654 16.91 47.23 -27.60
N ARG A 655 16.54 48.00 -26.56
CA ARG A 655 17.20 48.85 -25.56
C ARG A 655 16.07 49.64 -24.84
N PHE A 656 16.03 49.62 -23.50
CA PHE A 656 15.52 50.69 -22.59
C PHE A 656 14.02 51.09 -22.66
N SER A 657 13.34 51.55 -21.58
CA SER A 657 13.70 51.67 -20.15
C SER A 657 12.49 51.98 -19.24
N ASP A 658 12.60 51.55 -17.98
CA ASP A 658 12.14 52.17 -16.71
C ASP A 658 10.83 52.97 -16.61
N THR A 659 10.02 52.64 -15.59
CA THR A 659 9.66 53.60 -14.51
C THR A 659 9.13 52.86 -13.27
N SER A 660 9.03 53.56 -12.13
CA SER A 660 9.12 52.98 -10.78
C SER A 660 8.03 53.42 -9.79
N LEU A 661 7.87 52.66 -8.67
CA LEU A 661 7.21 53.02 -7.39
C LEU A 661 5.65 53.04 -7.37
N PRO A 662 4.97 53.09 -6.19
CA PRO A 662 5.44 52.90 -4.80
C PRO A 662 4.61 51.92 -3.92
N ASN A 663 5.10 51.66 -2.71
CA ASN A 663 4.32 51.15 -1.57
C ASN A 663 3.36 52.21 -0.99
N SER A 664 2.19 51.82 -0.50
CA SER A 664 1.52 52.54 0.61
C SER A 664 0.65 51.61 1.48
N ARG A 665 0.58 51.95 2.77
CA ARG A 665 -0.33 51.35 3.77
C ARG A 665 -1.56 52.25 3.90
N THR A 666 -2.74 51.67 4.13
CA THR A 666 -3.71 52.19 5.13
C THR A 666 -4.77 51.17 5.52
N SER A 667 -5.27 51.30 6.75
CA SER A 667 -6.37 50.56 7.35
C SER A 667 -7.75 51.05 6.91
N ASN A 668 -8.80 50.24 7.09
CA ASN A 668 -10.00 50.68 7.83
C ASN A 668 -10.91 49.53 8.30
N ARG A 669 -11.99 49.89 9.00
CA ARG A 669 -12.62 49.16 10.12
C ARG A 669 -14.14 49.35 10.14
N ALA A 670 -14.90 48.29 10.34
CA ALA A 670 -16.31 48.26 10.80
C ALA A 670 -16.55 46.83 11.37
N MET A 671 -16.96 46.57 12.62
CA MET A 671 -18.18 46.95 13.37
C MET A 671 -19.48 46.67 12.61
N ASP A 672 -20.56 46.19 13.21
CA ASP A 672 -20.88 45.34 14.37
C ASP A 672 -22.43 45.38 14.42
N SER A 673 -23.13 44.26 14.57
CA SER A 673 -24.46 44.18 15.25
C SER A 673 -25.14 42.80 15.13
N SER A 674 -25.52 42.26 16.29
CA SER A 674 -26.73 41.47 16.63
C SER A 674 -27.46 40.65 15.54
N THR A 675 -27.91 39.41 15.81
CA THR A 675 -28.78 39.08 16.97
C THR A 675 -28.77 37.58 17.31
N GLN A 676 -28.95 37.24 18.58
CA GLN A 676 -29.21 35.88 19.07
C GLN A 676 -30.63 35.40 18.71
N PHE A 677 -30.89 34.08 18.65
CA PHE A 677 -31.81 33.36 19.58
C PHE A 677 -31.92 31.87 19.23
N GLY A 678 -32.41 31.06 20.19
CA GLY A 678 -32.32 29.60 20.21
C GLY A 678 -33.51 28.80 19.65
N PRO A 679 -33.60 27.48 19.97
CA PRO A 679 -34.32 26.50 19.15
C PRO A 679 -35.76 26.19 19.60
N VAL A 680 -36.69 26.13 18.65
CA VAL A 680 -38.13 25.84 18.80
C VAL A 680 -38.60 25.14 17.50
N HIS A 681 -39.35 24.02 17.43
CA HIS A 681 -39.97 23.18 18.48
C HIS A 681 -40.03 21.68 18.09
N ARG A 682 -40.88 20.88 18.78
CA ARG A 682 -41.33 19.51 18.46
C ARG A 682 -42.86 19.55 18.26
N ILE A 683 -43.43 18.93 17.23
CA ILE A 683 -44.90 18.80 17.04
C ILE A 683 -45.32 17.32 17.09
N ARG A 684 -46.57 17.09 17.54
CA ARG A 684 -47.14 15.80 17.99
C ARG A 684 -47.98 15.11 16.91
N ASP A 685 -48.15 13.80 17.07
CA ASP A 685 -49.20 13.00 16.42
C ASP A 685 -50.62 13.48 16.80
N PRO A 686 -51.61 13.15 15.96
CA PRO A 686 -52.95 12.78 16.40
C PRO A 686 -53.28 11.32 16.08
N LYS A 687 -53.88 10.60 17.05
CA LYS A 687 -54.57 9.32 16.83
C LYS A 687 -56.00 9.56 16.36
N LEU A 688 -56.56 8.66 15.55
CA LEU A 688 -57.95 8.13 15.60
C LEU A 688 -57.98 6.90 14.64
N LEU A 689 -58.15 5.66 15.10
CA LEU A 689 -59.40 4.93 15.45
C LEU A 689 -60.17 4.41 14.21
N GLY A 690 -60.22 3.08 14.03
CA GLY A 690 -60.96 2.42 12.94
C GLY A 690 -60.71 0.90 12.89
N SER A 691 -61.65 0.11 13.39
CA SER A 691 -61.60 -1.37 13.44
C SER A 691 -62.46 -1.97 12.33
N LEU A 692 -62.07 -3.13 11.76
CA LEU A 692 -62.94 -4.33 11.72
C LEU A 692 -62.29 -5.60 11.10
N ASN A 693 -62.74 -6.74 11.63
CA ASN A 693 -62.40 -8.15 11.34
C ASN A 693 -62.52 -8.53 9.84
N SER A 694 -61.84 -9.56 9.32
CA SER A 694 -62.12 -10.96 9.69
C SER A 694 -61.27 -12.02 8.95
N SER A 695 -61.01 -13.16 9.63
CA SER A 695 -60.96 -14.57 9.16
C SER A 695 -60.21 -15.01 7.88
N ALA A 696 -59.52 -16.16 7.82
CA ALA A 696 -59.19 -17.19 8.83
C ALA A 696 -58.15 -18.21 8.30
N SER A 697 -57.59 -19.03 9.21
CA SER A 697 -56.81 -20.28 8.99
C SER A 697 -55.41 -20.17 8.32
N GLY A 698 -54.40 -20.95 8.70
CA GLY A 698 -54.28 -21.88 9.83
C GLY A 698 -52.90 -22.59 9.90
N HIS A 699 -52.43 -22.88 11.12
CA HIS A 699 -51.20 -23.65 11.50
C HIS A 699 -49.82 -23.13 11.00
N ARG A 700 -48.88 -22.67 11.84
CA ARG A 700 -48.20 -23.20 13.07
C ARG A 700 -47.18 -24.33 12.82
N ASP A 701 -45.89 -23.98 12.84
CA ASP A 701 -44.95 -24.19 13.97
C ASP A 701 -43.67 -23.36 13.73
N LYS A 702 -43.14 -22.52 14.62
CA LYS A 702 -42.64 -22.66 16.02
C LYS A 702 -41.23 -23.26 16.18
N ARG A 703 -40.20 -22.40 16.09
CA ARG A 703 -39.20 -22.08 17.17
C ARG A 703 -38.14 -21.13 16.57
N LEU A 704 -38.19 -19.84 16.88
CA LEU A 704 -37.61 -19.18 18.07
C LEU A 704 -36.09 -18.99 17.99
N SER A 705 -35.68 -17.90 17.35
CA SER A 705 -34.43 -17.19 17.60
C SER A 705 -34.41 -16.61 19.03
N TRP A 706 -33.28 -16.70 19.73
CA TRP A 706 -33.03 -15.98 20.98
C TRP A 706 -31.72 -15.20 20.88
N ASN A 707 -31.79 -13.91 21.21
CA ASN A 707 -30.71 -12.94 21.04
C ASN A 707 -30.54 -12.19 22.38
N PRO A 708 -29.49 -12.45 23.17
CA PRO A 708 -29.42 -11.95 24.55
C PRO A 708 -28.57 -10.68 24.73
N PHE A 709 -28.91 -9.94 25.79
CA PHE A 709 -28.20 -8.81 26.41
C PHE A 709 -28.37 -7.38 25.84
N ARG A 710 -29.37 -6.68 26.40
CA ARG A 710 -29.29 -5.24 26.66
C ARG A 710 -30.04 -4.87 27.95
N LYS A 711 -29.32 -4.47 29.01
CA LYS A 711 -29.75 -3.67 30.20
C LYS A 711 -28.52 -3.45 31.09
N THR A 712 -27.89 -2.26 31.10
CA THR A 712 -28.16 -1.02 31.86
C THR A 712 -27.40 -0.88 33.20
N LEU A 713 -26.44 0.06 33.18
CA LEU A 713 -26.10 1.03 34.24
C LEU A 713 -25.53 0.56 35.60
N SER A 714 -24.26 0.90 35.83
CA SER A 714 -23.86 1.71 36.99
C SER A 714 -22.70 2.64 36.60
N LYS A 715 -22.53 3.74 37.36
CA LYS A 715 -21.45 4.72 37.16
C LYS A 715 -20.18 4.20 37.83
N ASP A 716 -19.02 4.41 37.20
CA ASP A 716 -17.85 4.94 37.91
C ASP A 716 -16.97 5.76 36.96
N ARG A 717 -16.46 6.89 37.45
CA ARG A 717 -15.53 7.78 36.73
C ARG A 717 -14.12 7.50 37.22
N LEU A 718 -13.27 6.97 36.35
CA LEU A 718 -11.82 7.11 36.49
C LEU A 718 -11.28 7.86 35.28
N LYS A 719 -10.47 8.89 35.54
CA LYS A 719 -9.83 9.72 34.52
C LYS A 719 -8.72 8.92 33.84
N ALA A 720 -8.68 8.98 32.52
CA ALA A 720 -7.53 8.54 31.71
C ALA A 720 -6.99 9.75 30.94
N ASP A 721 -6.24 10.61 31.62
CA ASP A 721 -5.46 11.67 30.99
C ASP A 721 -4.15 11.05 30.46
N SER A 722 -4.09 10.71 29.16
CA SER A 722 -2.87 10.66 28.32
C SER A 722 -3.21 10.15 26.91
N MET A 723 -3.76 11.03 26.06
CA MET A 723 -3.78 10.82 24.61
C MET A 723 -2.63 11.62 23.99
N ASN A 724 -1.52 10.96 23.63
CA ASN A 724 -0.54 11.53 22.68
C ASN A 724 0.44 10.54 22.01
N ASP A 725 0.67 9.33 22.53
CA ASP A 725 1.76 8.46 22.02
C ASP A 725 1.43 7.59 20.79
N CYS A 726 0.22 7.68 20.22
CA CYS A 726 -0.16 6.87 19.05
C CYS A 726 0.47 7.32 17.71
N ASN A 727 1.17 8.46 17.66
CA ASN A 727 1.81 8.98 16.43
C ASN A 727 3.26 8.51 16.23
N LEU A 728 3.77 7.58 17.04
CA LEU A 728 5.20 7.16 17.04
C LEU A 728 5.49 5.79 16.38
N ILE A 729 4.63 5.34 15.47
CA ILE A 729 4.81 4.08 14.70
C ILE A 729 5.44 4.31 13.31
N ALA A 730 5.51 5.57 12.84
CA ALA A 730 5.96 5.93 11.48
C ALA A 730 7.06 7.03 11.44
N ARG A 731 8.03 6.99 12.36
CA ARG A 731 9.28 7.77 12.33
C ARG A 731 10.44 6.97 12.90
#